data_AF-A0A921YMC5-F1
#
_entry.id   AF-A0A921YMC5-F1
#
_cell.length_a   1.000
_cell.length_b   1.000
_cell.length_c   1.000
_cell.angle_alpha   90.00
_cell.angle_beta   90.00
_cell.angle_gamma   90.00
#
_symmetry.space_group_name_H-M   'P 1'
#
loop_
_entity.id
_entity.type
_entity.pdbx_description
1 polymer ?
#
loop_
_entity_poly.entity_id
_entity_poly.type
_entity_poly.pdbx_seq_one_letter_code
_entity_poly.pdbx_strand_id
1 'polypeptide(L)'
;MAKPLQKDRDNRSADKKDLTFHAYTITPESAHTSILLLESAEPEILCQTLRAITKFAAQEMQNRHVLFDLDAIRYILPHVEHSELNIKRFALKALAQLCQLPRGPEQVLANPQNLRKIAFMLVKMEDVFVLEFASLVLSELTKEPLGCEQLVSANILSSLFSRMKNSLDPDVQKNCLQTLSNLLDDPVCASEVTKNQQFSWPSLLALMQSSFLAIQHAALRTVDQLVCRYKDQVVQKTFRASTGVLDLCDILESYEFRDVHTQVLGVLRNYVETEENAAHLYQSGCILRLLAYLEMALPAMKPHCLAVLTKMSFNSNGRDALYETGTDLVFCHQLLSSNVELLADAAMGVANMTKLLPSAVRMSDTNIIEALCAILGDEAAVWFYIRMNSLRALAELCRIIPKAAFSLVEPKTFASLRNINKKFKDNPIEAQRLAVQCYINLQSYHVSTRAMLNAEFIQELVTILQRIDTSLKIMTCTVLTGLMEEDIAKDLFTAKKGEEAVSYNLRLEHVGLRTALCTLLAASVSDDGADVYLELGTVHYMVENKEARYVVGAWEPALEAIFRHHPSAKLAYTGRLDINDFTQDGFYVQKRMGKSFPTLQQLVEQKPPYKDPVFICMFQQPHYDDASGLDIRTPYRRSQSKVAISPSGRLRFPSIPDDTNLRSYLLKLRIWFGDPSKSLHYFEIEDAHYEVRYRDKCEEVSSSLKQRAQLLGEFVGEQMSGLTQERDCSMPSVDLHLADLMSELQSAVVGIGWVRCGGALERAVLYKALSDRLGLPCALRRAAARAWCEVAVPDADPSEELDKEENYPAGLLRANYVVDLTIRPGRLLPLNSHEARRICGPNCDAKYTAGTLPEVCRCES
;
A
#
# COMPACT_ATOMS: atom_id res chain seq x y z
N MET A 1 40.14 28.26 -57.22
CA MET A 1 41.25 29.01 -57.85
C MET A 1 41.87 28.15 -58.93
N ALA A 2 42.31 28.79 -60.03
CA ALA A 2 43.03 28.27 -61.20
C ALA A 2 42.26 27.40 -62.22
N LYS A 3 41.93 28.02 -63.36
CA LYS A 3 41.92 27.39 -64.71
C LYS A 3 43.39 27.18 -65.13
N PRO A 4 43.77 26.22 -66.00
CA PRO A 4 43.40 26.21 -67.43
C PRO A 4 43.33 24.78 -68.05
N LEU A 5 43.01 24.47 -69.31
CA LEU A 5 43.57 24.91 -70.59
C LEU A 5 42.65 24.42 -71.73
N GLN A 6 42.59 25.25 -72.77
CA GLN A 6 41.90 25.08 -74.03
C GLN A 6 42.73 24.17 -74.96
N LYS A 7 42.09 23.31 -75.77
CA LYS A 7 42.73 22.71 -76.94
C LYS A 7 41.78 22.71 -78.13
N ASP A 8 42.09 23.64 -79.03
CA ASP A 8 41.95 23.69 -80.48
C ASP A 8 40.82 22.96 -81.20
N ARG A 9 40.03 23.79 -81.88
CA ARG A 9 39.27 23.49 -83.08
C ARG A 9 40.24 23.08 -84.19
N ASP A 10 40.05 21.89 -84.75
CA ASP A 10 40.46 21.61 -86.12
C ASP A 10 39.27 21.66 -87.09
N ASN A 11 39.54 22.33 -88.20
CA ASN A 11 38.60 22.69 -89.24
C ASN A 11 38.25 21.49 -90.14
N ARG A 12 36.96 21.42 -90.42
CA ARG A 12 36.29 20.89 -91.61
C ARG A 12 37.20 20.62 -92.83
N SER A 13 37.19 19.38 -93.30
CA SER A 13 37.30 19.06 -94.73
C SER A 13 35.91 18.68 -95.26
N ALA A 14 35.62 19.17 -96.46
CA ALA A 14 34.34 19.07 -97.14
C ALA A 14 34.12 17.71 -97.83
N ASP A 15 32.84 17.48 -98.14
CA ASP A 15 32.28 16.61 -99.19
C ASP A 15 32.25 15.09 -98.98
N LYS A 16 31.16 14.65 -98.36
CA LYS A 16 30.15 13.79 -99.00
C LYS A 16 28.78 14.22 -98.47
N LYS A 17 27.87 14.65 -99.34
CA LYS A 17 26.46 14.85 -98.97
C LYS A 17 25.88 13.49 -98.64
N ASP A 18 25.82 13.18 -97.35
CA ASP A 18 24.97 12.14 -96.83
C ASP A 18 23.51 12.59 -97.04
N LEU A 19 22.78 11.86 -97.89
CA LEU A 19 21.36 12.10 -98.17
C LEU A 19 20.46 11.30 -97.22
N THR A 20 21.02 10.68 -96.17
CA THR A 20 20.22 10.08 -95.11
C THR A 20 19.73 11.17 -94.15
N PHE A 21 18.44 11.13 -93.83
CA PHE A 21 17.87 11.96 -92.78
C PHE A 21 18.52 11.56 -91.45
N HIS A 22 19.27 12.46 -90.82
CA HIS A 22 19.75 12.22 -89.45
C HIS A 22 18.56 12.38 -88.48
N ALA A 23 18.46 11.47 -87.50
CA ALA A 23 17.41 11.50 -86.49
C ALA A 23 17.38 12.86 -85.75
N TYR A 24 16.23 13.52 -85.76
CA TYR A 24 16.02 14.83 -85.14
C TYR A 24 15.95 14.65 -83.61
N THR A 25 16.95 15.16 -82.88
CA THR A 25 17.03 14.99 -81.41
C THR A 25 16.27 16.13 -80.72
N ILE A 26 15.08 15.84 -80.19
CA ILE A 26 14.31 16.81 -79.40
C ILE A 26 14.81 16.76 -77.96
N THR A 27 15.45 17.83 -77.50
CA THR A 27 15.76 18.01 -76.07
C THR A 27 14.73 18.99 -75.49
N PRO A 28 13.87 18.58 -74.54
CA PRO A 28 12.89 19.50 -73.98
C PRO A 28 13.57 20.58 -73.13
N GLU A 29 13.28 21.84 -73.44
CA GLU A 29 13.86 23.00 -72.73
C GLU A 29 13.10 23.36 -71.43
N SER A 30 11.88 22.83 -71.23
CA SER A 30 11.07 23.07 -70.03
C SER A 30 10.37 21.81 -69.52
N ALA A 31 10.07 21.77 -68.21
CA ALA A 31 9.32 20.67 -67.58
C ALA A 31 7.92 20.50 -68.19
N HIS A 32 7.25 21.60 -68.55
CA HIS A 32 5.94 21.58 -69.20
C HIS A 32 6.00 20.93 -70.59
N THR A 33 6.97 21.33 -71.42
CA THR A 33 7.20 20.71 -72.73
C THR A 33 7.55 19.22 -72.59
N SER A 34 8.29 18.86 -71.55
CA SER A 34 8.67 17.46 -71.29
C SER A 34 7.45 16.59 -71.01
N ILE A 35 6.47 17.09 -70.24
CA ILE A 35 5.26 16.32 -69.92
C ILE A 35 4.40 16.10 -71.17
N LEU A 36 4.25 17.11 -72.02
CA LEU A 36 3.50 16.98 -73.28
C LEU A 36 4.14 15.98 -74.26
N LEU A 37 5.47 15.90 -74.30
CA LEU A 37 6.19 14.94 -75.15
C LEU A 37 5.98 13.47 -74.75
N LEU A 38 5.43 13.20 -73.55
CA LEU A 38 5.05 11.85 -73.14
C LEU A 38 3.84 11.31 -73.92
N GLU A 39 3.08 12.14 -74.63
CA GLU A 39 2.00 11.66 -75.51
C GLU A 39 2.51 11.20 -76.90
N SER A 40 3.81 11.33 -77.17
CA SER A 40 4.42 10.91 -78.44
C SER A 40 4.26 9.41 -78.69
N ALA A 41 3.99 9.03 -79.94
CA ALA A 41 4.02 7.62 -80.37
C ALA A 41 5.45 7.10 -80.63
N GLU A 42 6.44 8.00 -80.75
CA GLU A 42 7.82 7.67 -81.09
C GLU A 42 8.61 7.23 -79.83
N PRO A 43 9.08 5.98 -79.74
CA PRO A 43 9.75 5.47 -78.54
C PRO A 43 11.05 6.22 -78.19
N GLU A 44 11.78 6.69 -79.20
CA GLU A 44 13.02 7.46 -79.00
C GLU A 44 12.74 8.78 -78.27
N ILE A 45 11.65 9.46 -78.63
CA ILE A 45 11.20 10.70 -77.98
C ILE A 45 10.77 10.41 -76.54
N LEU A 46 9.96 9.38 -76.33
CA LEU A 46 9.50 8.96 -75.00
C LEU A 46 10.68 8.65 -74.07
N CYS A 47 11.65 7.86 -74.56
CA CYS A 47 12.82 7.46 -73.81
C CYS A 47 13.69 8.66 -73.41
N GLN A 48 13.99 9.57 -74.36
CA GLN A 48 14.75 10.80 -74.08
C GLN A 48 14.02 11.72 -73.10
N THR A 49 12.70 11.84 -73.26
CA THR A 49 11.84 12.67 -72.42
C THR A 49 11.79 12.15 -70.98
N LEU A 50 11.51 10.87 -70.78
CA LEU A 50 11.49 10.25 -69.45
C LEU A 50 12.87 10.31 -68.78
N ARG A 51 13.96 10.15 -69.56
CA ARG A 51 15.33 10.34 -69.05
C ARG A 51 15.58 11.78 -68.60
N ALA A 52 15.09 12.77 -69.33
CA ALA A 52 15.20 14.18 -68.93
C ALA A 52 14.39 14.46 -67.65
N ILE A 53 13.16 13.95 -67.56
CA ILE A 53 12.28 14.07 -66.39
C ILE A 53 12.95 13.46 -65.15
N THR A 54 13.45 12.23 -65.25
CA THR A 54 14.12 11.56 -64.12
C THR A 54 15.39 12.28 -63.65
N LYS A 55 16.15 12.87 -64.59
CA LYS A 55 17.33 13.68 -64.27
C LYS A 55 16.93 14.98 -63.58
N PHE A 56 15.89 15.66 -64.06
CA PHE A 56 15.37 16.89 -63.46
C PHE A 56 14.83 16.65 -62.04
N ALA A 57 14.03 15.58 -61.87
CA ALA A 57 13.47 15.17 -60.58
C ALA A 57 14.53 14.71 -59.56
N ALA A 58 15.68 14.23 -60.02
CA ALA A 58 16.79 13.81 -59.15
C ALA A 58 17.59 14.98 -58.56
N GLN A 59 17.57 16.15 -59.20
CA GLN A 59 18.41 17.29 -58.80
C GLN A 59 17.98 17.92 -57.48
N GLU A 60 16.69 18.23 -57.34
CA GLU A 60 16.13 18.89 -56.16
C GLU A 60 14.70 18.40 -55.88
N MET A 61 14.30 18.41 -54.61
CA MET A 61 12.93 18.06 -54.22
C MET A 61 11.89 19.02 -54.83
N GLN A 62 12.22 20.30 -54.98
CA GLN A 62 11.34 21.30 -55.59
C GLN A 62 11.00 20.97 -57.05
N ASN A 63 11.92 20.38 -57.80
CA ASN A 63 11.67 19.96 -59.18
C ASN A 63 10.59 18.88 -59.27
N ARG A 64 10.45 18.04 -58.23
CA ARG A 64 9.41 17.03 -58.15
C ARG A 64 8.04 17.68 -57.91
N HIS A 65 7.99 18.72 -57.07
CA HIS A 65 6.77 19.52 -56.90
C HIS A 65 6.35 20.18 -58.22
N VAL A 66 7.29 20.77 -58.97
CA VAL A 66 6.98 21.34 -60.30
C VAL A 66 6.39 20.30 -61.25
N LEU A 67 6.99 19.10 -61.32
CA LEU A 67 6.46 18.02 -62.17
C LEU A 67 5.08 17.53 -61.68
N PHE A 68 4.89 17.43 -60.37
CA PHE A 68 3.63 17.02 -59.76
C PHE A 68 2.51 18.01 -60.05
N ASP A 69 2.76 19.32 -59.89
CA ASP A 69 1.80 20.39 -60.17
C ASP A 69 1.38 20.45 -61.65
N LEU A 70 2.23 19.93 -62.54
CA LEU A 70 1.96 19.77 -63.97
C LEU A 70 1.31 18.43 -64.34
N ASP A 71 0.79 17.68 -63.35
CA ASP A 71 0.10 16.40 -63.52
C ASP A 71 0.96 15.28 -64.15
N ALA A 72 2.29 15.34 -63.98
CA ALA A 72 3.22 14.41 -64.65
C ALA A 72 2.92 12.92 -64.38
N ILE A 73 2.39 12.56 -63.20
CA ILE A 73 2.05 11.17 -62.84
C ILE A 73 1.06 10.57 -63.84
N ARG A 74 0.05 11.34 -64.26
CA ARG A 74 -0.96 10.91 -65.23
C ARG A 74 -0.32 10.53 -66.57
N TYR A 75 0.65 11.31 -67.02
CA TYR A 75 1.33 11.10 -68.30
C TYR A 75 2.40 10.01 -68.23
N ILE A 76 3.00 9.76 -67.06
CA ILE A 76 4.04 8.74 -66.88
C ILE A 76 3.43 7.33 -66.77
N LEU A 77 2.29 7.18 -66.08
CA LEU A 77 1.65 5.88 -65.78
C LEU A 77 1.45 4.94 -66.99
N PRO A 78 0.97 5.42 -68.16
CA PRO A 78 0.80 4.56 -69.34
C PRO A 78 2.09 3.87 -69.81
N HIS A 79 3.25 4.47 -69.55
CA HIS A 79 4.55 3.98 -70.04
C HIS A 79 5.20 2.92 -69.14
N VAL A 80 4.62 2.62 -67.98
CA VAL A 80 5.11 1.57 -67.07
C VAL A 80 5.07 0.18 -67.73
N GLU A 81 4.12 -0.05 -68.64
CA GLU A 81 3.95 -1.33 -69.36
C GLU A 81 4.47 -1.28 -70.81
N HIS A 82 5.19 -0.22 -71.20
CA HIS A 82 5.64 -0.01 -72.57
C HIS A 82 6.51 -1.17 -73.09
N SER A 83 6.42 -1.54 -74.37
CA SER A 83 7.16 -2.69 -74.93
C SER A 83 8.68 -2.58 -74.74
N GLU A 84 9.24 -1.37 -74.91
CA GLU A 84 10.66 -1.10 -74.72
C GLU A 84 11.10 -1.00 -73.26
N LEU A 85 12.18 -1.71 -72.93
CA LEU A 85 12.72 -1.81 -71.57
C LEU A 85 13.18 -0.47 -71.00
N ASN A 86 13.85 0.37 -71.78
CA ASN A 86 14.35 1.66 -71.29
C ASN A 86 13.23 2.63 -70.93
N ILE A 87 12.12 2.61 -71.68
CA ILE A 87 10.94 3.41 -71.38
C ILE A 87 10.33 2.95 -70.04
N LYS A 88 10.18 1.63 -69.81
CA LYS A 88 9.72 1.10 -68.52
C LYS A 88 10.60 1.56 -67.36
N ARG A 89 11.93 1.43 -67.51
CA ARG A 89 12.91 1.83 -66.47
C ARG A 89 12.75 3.30 -66.09
N PHE A 90 12.75 4.20 -67.08
CA PHE A 90 12.65 5.64 -66.79
C PHE A 90 11.25 6.04 -66.32
N ALA A 91 10.19 5.40 -66.81
CA ALA A 91 8.83 5.64 -66.33
C ALA A 91 8.69 5.26 -64.85
N LEU A 92 9.12 4.05 -64.47
CA LEU A 92 9.11 3.59 -63.07
C LEU A 92 9.98 4.47 -62.18
N LYS A 93 11.17 4.86 -62.64
CA LYS A 93 12.06 5.76 -61.90
C LYS A 93 11.43 7.13 -61.66
N ALA A 94 10.83 7.72 -62.69
CA ALA A 94 10.16 9.02 -62.58
C ALA A 94 8.98 8.92 -61.60
N LEU A 95 8.19 7.84 -61.73
CA LEU A 95 7.08 7.58 -60.83
C LEU A 95 7.56 7.42 -59.37
N ALA A 96 8.64 6.67 -59.13
CA ALA A 96 9.21 6.49 -57.80
C ALA A 96 9.61 7.83 -57.16
N GLN A 97 10.26 8.72 -57.93
CA GLN A 97 10.66 10.03 -57.45
C GLN A 97 9.47 10.93 -57.12
N LEU A 98 8.38 10.86 -57.89
CA LEU A 98 7.15 11.61 -57.63
C LEU A 98 6.36 11.02 -56.45
N CYS A 99 6.36 9.69 -56.27
CA CYS A 99 5.74 9.03 -55.11
C CYS A 99 6.44 9.32 -53.77
N GLN A 100 7.65 9.88 -53.79
CA GLN A 100 8.31 10.38 -52.57
C GLN A 100 7.66 11.68 -52.04
N LEU A 101 6.78 12.32 -52.82
CA LEU A 101 5.97 13.46 -52.36
C LEU A 101 4.75 12.95 -51.57
N PRO A 102 4.31 13.63 -50.50
CA PRO A 102 3.18 13.16 -49.67
C PRO A 102 1.90 12.85 -50.45
N ARG A 103 1.58 13.64 -51.49
CA ARG A 103 0.38 13.45 -52.33
C ARG A 103 0.61 12.64 -53.60
N GLY A 104 1.87 12.25 -53.87
CA GLY A 104 2.22 11.43 -55.03
C GLY A 104 1.53 10.07 -55.02
N PRO A 105 1.62 9.30 -53.90
CA PRO A 105 0.93 8.02 -53.75
C PRO A 105 -0.58 8.11 -53.95
N GLU A 106 -1.25 9.12 -53.37
CA GLU A 106 -2.71 9.33 -53.49
C GLU A 106 -3.16 9.32 -54.96
N GLN A 107 -2.43 10.04 -55.82
CA GLN A 107 -2.77 10.16 -57.23
C GLN A 107 -2.61 8.84 -57.99
N VAL A 108 -1.59 8.04 -57.66
CA VAL A 108 -1.40 6.71 -58.25
C VAL A 108 -2.48 5.75 -57.77
N LEU A 109 -2.79 5.76 -56.47
CA LEU A 109 -3.73 4.87 -55.79
C LEU A 109 -5.20 5.16 -56.12
N ALA A 110 -5.51 6.34 -56.68
CA ALA A 110 -6.86 6.71 -57.12
C ALA A 110 -7.47 5.71 -58.11
N ASN A 111 -6.65 4.99 -58.89
CA ASN A 111 -7.08 3.86 -59.70
C ASN A 111 -6.31 2.59 -59.30
N PRO A 112 -6.98 1.58 -58.70
CA PRO A 112 -6.33 0.34 -58.25
C PRO A 112 -5.59 -0.43 -59.35
N GLN A 113 -5.94 -0.23 -60.62
CA GLN A 113 -5.24 -0.86 -61.73
C GLN A 113 -3.80 -0.37 -61.87
N ASN A 114 -3.51 0.88 -61.48
CA ASN A 114 -2.15 1.44 -61.54
C ASN A 114 -1.19 0.64 -60.66
N LEU A 115 -1.57 0.39 -59.40
CA LEU A 115 -0.78 -0.41 -58.48
C LEU A 115 -0.63 -1.84 -58.99
N ARG A 116 -1.69 -2.46 -59.52
CA ARG A 116 -1.63 -3.82 -60.10
C ARG A 116 -0.64 -3.92 -61.25
N LYS A 117 -0.56 -2.91 -62.12
CA LYS A 117 0.41 -2.86 -63.23
C LYS A 117 1.85 -2.80 -62.71
N ILE A 118 2.11 -1.96 -61.71
CA ILE A 118 3.44 -1.83 -61.08
C ILE A 118 3.81 -3.13 -60.35
N ALA A 119 2.88 -3.70 -59.59
CA ALA A 119 3.01 -4.99 -58.94
C ALA A 119 3.33 -6.10 -59.96
N PHE A 120 2.65 -6.12 -61.11
CA PHE A 120 2.91 -7.08 -62.18
C PHE A 120 4.33 -6.98 -62.75
N MET A 121 4.93 -5.78 -62.81
CA MET A 121 6.34 -5.63 -63.21
C MET A 121 7.28 -6.36 -62.25
N LEU A 122 7.03 -6.30 -60.93
CA LEU A 122 7.84 -7.01 -59.94
C LEU A 122 7.73 -8.55 -60.06
N VAL A 123 6.58 -9.04 -60.53
CA VAL A 123 6.30 -10.47 -60.70
C VAL A 123 6.91 -11.05 -61.97
N LYS A 124 6.85 -10.32 -63.10
CA LYS A 124 7.15 -10.88 -64.44
C LYS A 124 8.49 -10.48 -65.02
N MET A 125 9.07 -9.39 -64.57
CA MET A 125 10.31 -8.87 -65.14
C MET A 125 11.53 -9.42 -64.37
N GLU A 126 12.64 -9.63 -65.06
CA GLU A 126 13.94 -10.00 -64.45
C GLU A 126 15.00 -8.91 -64.62
N ASP A 127 14.64 -7.81 -65.28
CA ASP A 127 15.55 -6.68 -65.44
C ASP A 127 15.79 -5.99 -64.08
N VAL A 128 17.07 -5.84 -63.72
CA VAL A 128 17.51 -5.30 -62.42
C VAL A 128 16.91 -3.91 -62.16
N PHE A 129 17.03 -2.99 -63.13
CA PHE A 129 16.52 -1.62 -62.96
C PHE A 129 15.00 -1.54 -62.91
N VAL A 130 14.29 -2.37 -63.69
CA VAL A 130 12.82 -2.43 -63.60
C VAL A 130 12.40 -2.95 -62.23
N LEU A 131 13.06 -3.98 -61.70
CA LEU A 131 12.78 -4.51 -60.37
C LEU A 131 13.10 -3.49 -59.26
N GLU A 132 14.23 -2.81 -59.35
CA GLU A 132 14.66 -1.74 -58.42
C GLU A 132 13.59 -0.64 -58.34
N PHE A 133 13.23 -0.05 -59.49
CA PHE A 133 12.28 1.05 -59.50
C PHE A 133 10.85 0.61 -59.22
N ALA A 134 10.42 -0.58 -59.68
CA ALA A 134 9.08 -1.09 -59.34
C ALA A 134 8.95 -1.35 -57.83
N SER A 135 9.94 -2.01 -57.22
CA SER A 135 9.94 -2.24 -55.77
C SER A 135 10.00 -0.92 -54.99
N LEU A 136 10.76 0.08 -55.46
CA LEU A 136 10.80 1.40 -54.85
C LEU A 136 9.44 2.09 -54.90
N VAL A 137 8.77 2.10 -56.06
CA VAL A 137 7.40 2.64 -56.17
C VAL A 137 6.47 1.96 -55.18
N LEU A 138 6.45 0.62 -55.11
CA LEU A 138 5.58 -0.10 -54.17
C LEU A 138 5.88 0.24 -52.71
N SER A 139 7.14 0.43 -52.34
CA SER A 139 7.54 0.82 -50.99
C SER A 139 7.09 2.25 -50.62
N GLU A 140 6.96 3.14 -51.61
CA GLU A 140 6.41 4.49 -51.43
C GLU A 140 4.88 4.47 -51.40
N LEU A 141 4.23 3.70 -52.28
CA LEU A 141 2.77 3.58 -52.32
C LEU A 141 2.20 2.96 -51.03
N THR A 142 2.91 2.01 -50.44
CA THR A 142 2.48 1.35 -49.18
C THR A 142 2.68 2.20 -47.93
N LYS A 143 3.23 3.43 -48.03
CA LYS A 143 3.16 4.37 -46.90
C LYS A 143 1.73 4.81 -46.62
N GLU A 144 0.84 4.74 -47.62
CA GLU A 144 -0.58 5.01 -47.50
C GLU A 144 -1.37 3.72 -47.16
N PRO A 145 -2.32 3.76 -46.21
CA PRO A 145 -3.13 2.59 -45.85
C PRO A 145 -3.87 1.98 -47.04
N LEU A 146 -4.38 2.81 -47.96
CA LEU A 146 -5.04 2.36 -49.19
C LEU A 146 -4.07 1.57 -50.09
N GLY A 147 -2.79 1.96 -50.12
CA GLY A 147 -1.76 1.25 -50.86
C GLY A 147 -1.48 -0.13 -50.30
N CYS A 148 -1.49 -0.28 -48.98
CA CYS A 148 -1.38 -1.57 -48.31
C CYS A 148 -2.53 -2.51 -48.69
N GLU A 149 -3.78 -2.05 -48.58
CA GLU A 149 -4.97 -2.84 -48.90
C GLU A 149 -4.98 -3.28 -50.38
N GLN A 150 -4.71 -2.34 -51.30
CA GLN A 150 -4.66 -2.62 -52.73
C GLN A 150 -3.54 -3.61 -53.09
N LEU A 151 -2.37 -3.52 -52.43
CA LEU A 151 -1.23 -4.40 -52.70
C LEU A 151 -1.49 -5.83 -52.22
N VAL A 152 -2.06 -6.01 -51.03
CA VAL A 152 -2.47 -7.33 -50.53
C VAL A 152 -3.53 -7.94 -51.45
N SER A 153 -4.51 -7.15 -51.87
CA SER A 153 -5.54 -7.55 -52.83
C SER A 153 -4.99 -7.93 -54.21
N ALA A 154 -3.77 -7.50 -54.55
CA ALA A 154 -3.08 -7.88 -55.78
C ALA A 154 -2.36 -9.25 -55.70
N ASN A 155 -2.45 -9.97 -54.58
CA ASN A 155 -1.87 -11.31 -54.36
C ASN A 155 -0.35 -11.39 -54.63
N ILE A 156 0.39 -10.32 -54.34
CA ILE A 156 1.83 -10.21 -54.64
C ILE A 156 2.76 -10.68 -53.49
N LEU A 157 2.23 -10.96 -52.30
CA LEU A 157 3.02 -11.30 -51.10
C LEU A 157 4.06 -12.41 -51.37
N SER A 158 3.65 -13.46 -52.06
CA SER A 158 4.51 -14.55 -52.51
C SER A 158 5.72 -14.07 -53.32
N SER A 159 5.49 -13.16 -54.27
CA SER A 159 6.56 -12.57 -55.09
C SER A 159 7.44 -11.61 -54.28
N LEU A 160 6.89 -10.86 -53.32
CA LEU A 160 7.67 -10.01 -52.41
C LEU A 160 8.63 -10.87 -51.57
N PHE A 161 8.17 -11.96 -50.98
CA PHE A 161 9.03 -12.88 -50.22
C PHE A 161 10.11 -13.51 -51.11
N SER A 162 9.74 -13.91 -52.34
CA SER A 162 10.72 -14.46 -53.30
C SER A 162 11.79 -13.43 -53.69
N ARG A 163 11.40 -12.18 -53.99
CA ARG A 163 12.35 -11.12 -54.37
C ARG A 163 13.24 -10.71 -53.19
N MET A 164 12.69 -10.66 -51.98
CA MET A 164 13.45 -10.43 -50.76
C MET A 164 14.53 -11.50 -50.56
N LYS A 165 14.20 -12.77 -50.80
CA LYS A 165 15.12 -13.91 -50.62
C LYS A 165 16.16 -14.03 -51.74
N ASN A 166 15.73 -13.91 -52.99
CA ASN A 166 16.49 -14.38 -54.15
C ASN A 166 17.07 -13.24 -55.02
N SER A 167 16.69 -11.98 -54.78
CA SER A 167 17.23 -10.87 -55.58
C SER A 167 18.72 -10.69 -55.31
N LEU A 168 19.51 -10.56 -56.39
CA LEU A 168 20.92 -10.18 -56.32
C LEU A 168 21.12 -8.67 -56.10
N ASP A 169 20.07 -7.89 -56.31
CA ASP A 169 20.08 -6.44 -56.13
C ASP A 169 19.68 -6.08 -54.68
N PRO A 170 20.59 -5.47 -53.89
CA PRO A 170 20.33 -5.03 -52.52
C PRO A 170 19.19 -4.02 -52.41
N ASP A 171 19.01 -3.15 -53.40
CA ASP A 171 17.97 -2.12 -53.36
C ASP A 171 16.58 -2.75 -53.50
N VAL A 172 16.45 -3.78 -54.35
CA VAL A 172 15.22 -4.58 -54.46
C VAL A 172 14.92 -5.29 -53.13
N GLN A 173 15.93 -5.88 -52.48
CA GLN A 173 15.74 -6.54 -51.19
C GLN A 173 15.27 -5.54 -50.12
N LYS A 174 15.95 -4.38 -50.03
CA LYS A 174 15.62 -3.31 -49.09
C LYS A 174 14.22 -2.74 -49.33
N ASN A 175 13.83 -2.50 -50.58
CA ASN A 175 12.51 -1.96 -50.91
C ASN A 175 11.40 -2.99 -50.67
N CYS A 176 11.64 -4.27 -50.94
CA CYS A 176 10.71 -5.35 -50.57
C CYS A 176 10.55 -5.46 -49.05
N LEU A 177 11.64 -5.35 -48.27
CA LEU A 177 11.57 -5.30 -46.80
C LEU A 177 10.79 -4.09 -46.31
N GLN A 178 11.03 -2.90 -46.88
CA GLN A 178 10.30 -1.70 -46.51
C GLN A 178 8.80 -1.82 -46.81
N THR A 179 8.47 -2.38 -47.98
CA THR A 179 7.08 -2.67 -48.36
C THR A 179 6.44 -3.62 -47.35
N LEU A 180 7.14 -4.70 -46.96
CA LEU A 180 6.64 -5.63 -45.95
C LEU A 180 6.46 -4.96 -44.58
N SER A 181 7.42 -4.13 -44.16
CA SER A 181 7.35 -3.37 -42.91
C SER A 181 6.16 -2.42 -42.88
N ASN A 182 5.87 -1.74 -43.99
CA ASN A 182 4.67 -0.90 -44.13
C ASN A 182 3.37 -1.71 -44.02
N LEU A 183 3.32 -2.90 -44.65
CA LEU A 183 2.16 -3.79 -44.54
C LEU A 183 1.93 -4.29 -43.10
N LEU A 184 2.99 -4.44 -42.31
CA LEU A 184 2.91 -4.89 -40.91
C LEU A 184 2.38 -3.81 -39.96
N ASP A 185 2.51 -2.53 -40.33
CA ASP A 185 1.96 -1.40 -39.57
C ASP A 185 0.41 -1.37 -39.65
N ASP A 186 -0.18 -1.90 -40.73
CA ASP A 186 -1.63 -2.09 -40.83
C ASP A 186 -2.07 -3.46 -40.24
N PRO A 187 -3.00 -3.50 -39.25
CA PRO A 187 -3.38 -4.75 -38.60
C PRO A 187 -4.01 -5.81 -39.51
N VAL A 188 -4.75 -5.39 -40.55
CA VAL A 188 -5.43 -6.30 -41.47
C VAL A 188 -4.43 -6.90 -42.44
N CYS A 189 -3.61 -6.07 -43.08
CA CYS A 189 -2.55 -6.48 -43.99
C CYS A 189 -1.52 -7.37 -43.28
N ALA A 190 -1.16 -7.05 -42.04
CA ALA A 190 -0.27 -7.87 -41.23
C ALA A 190 -0.81 -9.30 -41.05
N SER A 191 -2.12 -9.48 -40.86
CA SER A 191 -2.70 -10.82 -40.77
C SER A 191 -2.57 -11.61 -42.07
N GLU A 192 -2.66 -10.95 -43.22
CA GLU A 192 -2.49 -11.59 -44.53
C GLU A 192 -1.03 -11.96 -44.79
N VAL A 193 -0.10 -11.10 -44.33
CA VAL A 193 1.34 -11.39 -44.33
C VAL A 193 1.66 -12.63 -43.50
N THR A 194 1.19 -12.73 -42.25
CA THR A 194 1.55 -13.82 -41.34
C THR A 194 0.91 -15.15 -41.68
N LYS A 195 -0.26 -15.14 -42.35
CA LYS A 195 -0.95 -16.35 -42.83
C LYS A 195 -0.40 -16.89 -44.15
N ASN A 196 0.43 -16.11 -44.86
CA ASN A 196 0.93 -16.51 -46.16
C ASN A 196 1.90 -17.70 -46.04
N GLN A 197 1.65 -18.76 -46.80
CA GLN A 197 2.44 -20.01 -46.75
C GLN A 197 3.89 -19.85 -47.20
N GLN A 198 4.21 -18.79 -47.94
CA GLN A 198 5.58 -18.51 -48.39
C GLN A 198 6.40 -17.66 -47.40
N PHE A 199 5.78 -17.16 -46.33
CA PHE A 199 6.52 -16.49 -45.27
C PHE A 199 7.50 -17.47 -44.61
N SER A 200 8.76 -17.04 -44.45
CA SER A 200 9.84 -17.89 -43.96
C SER A 200 10.83 -17.09 -43.12
N TRP A 201 10.92 -17.45 -41.84
CA TRP A 201 11.87 -16.84 -40.90
C TRP A 201 13.33 -16.91 -41.38
N PRO A 202 13.89 -18.06 -41.82
CA PRO A 202 15.27 -18.13 -42.28
C PRO A 202 15.64 -17.10 -43.35
N SER A 203 14.71 -16.80 -44.27
CA SER A 203 14.96 -15.84 -45.35
C SER A 203 15.04 -14.40 -44.83
N LEU A 204 14.19 -14.05 -43.86
CA LEU A 204 14.20 -12.73 -43.21
C LEU A 204 15.40 -12.59 -42.27
N LEU A 205 15.72 -13.62 -41.50
CA LEU A 205 16.80 -13.62 -40.51
C LEU A 205 18.17 -13.49 -41.19
N ALA A 206 18.38 -14.14 -42.34
CA ALA A 206 19.62 -14.00 -43.12
C ALA A 206 19.91 -12.54 -43.54
N LEU A 207 18.86 -11.73 -43.77
CA LEU A 207 19.03 -10.32 -44.16
C LEU A 207 19.49 -9.42 -43.00
N MET A 208 19.33 -9.85 -41.75
CA MET A 208 19.87 -9.13 -40.58
C MET A 208 21.41 -9.12 -40.57
N GLN A 209 22.04 -10.10 -41.24
CA GLN A 209 23.50 -10.22 -41.38
C GLN A 209 24.00 -9.77 -42.77
N SER A 210 23.19 -9.01 -43.51
CA SER A 210 23.57 -8.45 -44.81
C SER A 210 24.81 -7.57 -44.71
N SER A 211 25.62 -7.46 -45.76
CA SER A 211 26.73 -6.50 -45.82
C SER A 211 26.27 -5.04 -45.89
N PHE A 212 24.97 -4.79 -46.12
CA PHE A 212 24.40 -3.45 -46.25
C PHE A 212 23.62 -3.05 -45.00
N LEU A 213 24.09 -2.02 -44.29
CA LEU A 213 23.47 -1.52 -43.04
C LEU A 213 21.99 -1.16 -43.20
N ALA A 214 21.60 -0.58 -44.35
CA ALA A 214 20.20 -0.24 -44.62
C ALA A 214 19.28 -1.49 -44.68
N ILE A 215 19.79 -2.62 -45.18
CA ILE A 215 19.07 -3.90 -45.19
C ILE A 215 19.00 -4.46 -43.78
N GLN A 216 20.10 -4.42 -43.02
CA GLN A 216 20.13 -4.89 -41.63
C GLN A 216 19.06 -4.18 -40.79
N HIS A 217 19.00 -2.83 -40.85
CA HIS A 217 17.99 -2.05 -40.14
C HIS A 217 16.56 -2.38 -40.57
N ALA A 218 16.30 -2.52 -41.87
CA ALA A 218 14.98 -2.85 -42.39
C ALA A 218 14.55 -4.27 -41.98
N ALA A 219 15.47 -5.23 -42.00
CA ALA A 219 15.22 -6.60 -41.57
C ALA A 219 14.93 -6.67 -40.07
N LEU A 220 15.76 -6.03 -39.23
CA LEU A 220 15.55 -5.99 -37.77
C LEU A 220 14.23 -5.33 -37.39
N ARG A 221 13.86 -4.21 -38.04
CA ARG A 221 12.55 -3.58 -37.84
C ARG A 221 11.40 -4.52 -38.20
N THR A 222 11.51 -5.23 -39.32
CA THR A 222 10.48 -6.18 -39.76
C THR A 222 10.35 -7.35 -38.79
N VAL A 223 11.48 -7.88 -38.29
CA VAL A 223 11.49 -8.91 -37.24
C VAL A 223 10.84 -8.39 -35.97
N ASP A 224 11.19 -7.18 -35.51
CA ASP A 224 10.61 -6.55 -34.32
C ASP A 224 9.08 -6.40 -34.42
N GLN A 225 8.59 -5.87 -35.54
CA GLN A 225 7.14 -5.74 -35.82
C GLN A 225 6.41 -7.08 -35.76
N LEU A 226 7.04 -8.17 -36.23
CA LEU A 226 6.47 -9.51 -36.19
C LEU A 226 6.48 -10.09 -34.77
N VAL A 227 7.62 -10.06 -34.07
CA VAL A 227 7.73 -10.65 -32.72
C VAL A 227 6.88 -9.90 -31.68
N CYS A 228 6.62 -8.60 -31.88
CA CYS A 228 5.73 -7.79 -31.04
C CYS A 228 4.24 -8.18 -31.19
N ARG A 229 3.87 -9.04 -32.15
CA ARG A 229 2.48 -9.51 -32.29
C ARG A 229 2.18 -10.64 -31.31
N TYR A 230 2.18 -10.34 -30.02
CA TYR A 230 2.04 -11.33 -28.93
C TYR A 230 0.77 -12.18 -29.00
N LYS A 231 -0.28 -11.69 -29.65
CA LYS A 231 -1.55 -12.42 -29.84
C LYS A 231 -1.53 -13.39 -31.02
N ASP A 232 -0.60 -13.24 -31.96
CA ASP A 232 -0.46 -14.13 -33.12
C ASP A 232 0.37 -15.36 -32.75
N GLN A 233 -0.31 -16.40 -32.26
CA GLN A 233 0.34 -17.63 -31.80
C GLN A 233 1.11 -18.36 -32.90
N VAL A 234 0.74 -18.18 -34.18
CA VAL A 234 1.46 -18.80 -35.31
C VAL A 234 2.83 -18.14 -35.45
N VAL A 235 2.89 -16.80 -35.44
CA VAL A 235 4.14 -16.05 -35.49
C VAL A 235 5.03 -16.38 -34.28
N GLN A 236 4.46 -16.36 -33.08
CA GLN A 236 5.21 -16.66 -31.86
C GLN A 236 5.79 -18.08 -31.87
N LYS A 237 4.99 -19.10 -32.25
CA LYS A 237 5.42 -20.49 -32.32
C LYS A 237 6.46 -20.73 -33.41
N THR A 238 6.28 -20.15 -34.59
CA THR A 238 7.22 -20.32 -35.71
C THR A 238 8.55 -19.60 -35.48
N PHE A 239 8.55 -18.46 -34.78
CA PHE A 239 9.79 -17.80 -34.38
C PHE A 239 10.56 -18.62 -33.35
N ARG A 240 9.87 -19.20 -32.35
CA ARG A 240 10.48 -20.15 -31.38
C ARG A 240 11.08 -21.39 -32.05
N ALA A 241 10.52 -21.84 -33.17
CA ALA A 241 11.08 -22.95 -33.94
C ALA A 241 12.24 -22.54 -34.88
N SER A 242 12.55 -21.25 -34.98
CA SER A 242 13.60 -20.70 -35.84
C SER A 242 14.91 -20.45 -35.09
N THR A 243 15.98 -20.10 -35.82
CA THR A 243 17.28 -19.68 -35.26
C THR A 243 17.30 -18.24 -34.76
N GLY A 244 16.18 -17.51 -34.81
CA GLY A 244 16.17 -16.05 -34.67
C GLY A 244 16.83 -15.51 -33.39
N VAL A 245 16.63 -16.16 -32.23
CA VAL A 245 17.30 -15.76 -30.98
C VAL A 245 18.83 -15.98 -31.06
N LEU A 246 19.27 -17.07 -31.69
CA LEU A 246 20.69 -17.35 -31.87
C LEU A 246 21.32 -16.37 -32.87
N ASP A 247 20.65 -16.12 -33.99
CA ASP A 247 21.12 -15.18 -35.02
C ASP A 247 21.28 -13.76 -34.44
N LEU A 248 20.36 -13.32 -33.57
CA LEU A 248 20.46 -12.04 -32.86
C LEU A 248 21.66 -12.01 -31.90
N CYS A 249 21.93 -13.11 -31.18
CA CYS A 249 23.12 -13.19 -30.34
C CYS A 249 24.42 -13.18 -31.15
N ASP A 250 24.46 -13.88 -32.29
CA ASP A 250 25.63 -13.91 -33.18
C ASP A 250 25.96 -12.51 -33.71
N ILE A 251 24.93 -11.70 -33.98
CA ILE A 251 25.10 -10.29 -34.34
C ILE A 251 25.74 -9.51 -33.19
N LEU A 252 25.27 -9.67 -31.94
CA LEU A 252 25.82 -8.97 -30.77
C LEU A 252 27.29 -9.31 -30.47
N GLU A 253 27.73 -10.50 -30.82
CA GLU A 253 29.11 -10.96 -30.64
C GLU A 253 30.06 -10.51 -31.75
N SER A 254 29.52 -9.97 -32.85
CA SER A 254 30.31 -9.48 -33.97
C SER A 254 30.52 -7.97 -33.89
N TYR A 255 31.79 -7.56 -33.86
CA TYR A 255 32.14 -6.13 -33.87
C TYR A 255 31.71 -5.40 -35.16
N GLU A 256 31.63 -6.13 -36.28
CA GLU A 256 31.24 -5.55 -37.58
C GLU A 256 29.79 -5.07 -37.60
N PHE A 257 28.93 -5.63 -36.73
CA PHE A 257 27.51 -5.29 -36.66
C PHE A 257 27.15 -4.32 -35.53
N ARG A 258 28.15 -3.69 -34.89
CA ARG A 258 27.94 -2.80 -33.72
C ARG A 258 26.90 -1.70 -33.93
N ASP A 259 26.73 -1.21 -35.16
CA ASP A 259 25.80 -0.14 -35.51
C ASP A 259 24.32 -0.56 -35.35
N VAL A 260 24.04 -1.88 -35.34
CA VAL A 260 22.69 -2.42 -35.15
C VAL A 260 22.44 -3.04 -33.78
N HIS A 261 23.44 -3.10 -32.89
CA HIS A 261 23.30 -3.77 -31.59
C HIS A 261 22.16 -3.20 -30.74
N THR A 262 21.93 -1.88 -30.79
CA THR A 262 20.82 -1.25 -30.05
C THR A 262 19.47 -1.76 -30.53
N GLN A 263 19.29 -1.95 -31.84
CA GLN A 263 18.06 -2.52 -32.40
C GLN A 263 17.91 -3.99 -32.04
N VAL A 264 19.00 -4.76 -32.10
CA VAL A 264 19.00 -6.17 -31.71
C VAL A 264 18.58 -6.36 -30.25
N LEU A 265 19.16 -5.59 -29.32
CA LEU A 265 18.76 -5.61 -27.92
C LEU A 265 17.30 -5.16 -27.74
N GLY A 266 16.84 -4.19 -28.55
CA GLY A 266 15.43 -3.80 -28.61
C GLY A 266 14.51 -4.95 -28.99
N VAL A 267 14.85 -5.71 -30.05
CA VAL A 267 14.09 -6.88 -30.50
C VAL A 267 14.05 -7.96 -29.42
N LEU A 268 15.19 -8.28 -28.81
CA LEU A 268 15.26 -9.25 -27.72
C LEU A 268 14.43 -8.82 -26.51
N ARG A 269 14.47 -7.54 -26.13
CA ARG A 269 13.67 -6.97 -25.05
C ARG A 269 12.18 -7.10 -25.33
N ASN A 270 11.74 -6.76 -26.54
CA ASN A 270 10.34 -6.86 -26.93
C ASN A 270 9.89 -8.33 -27.02
N TYR A 271 10.76 -9.23 -27.44
CA TYR A 271 10.47 -10.65 -27.57
C TYR A 271 10.13 -11.32 -26.23
N VAL A 272 10.86 -11.01 -25.15
CA VAL A 272 10.68 -11.61 -23.81
C VAL A 272 9.44 -11.15 -23.04
N GLU A 273 8.56 -10.36 -23.65
CA GLU A 273 7.31 -9.88 -23.03
C GLU A 273 6.46 -11.02 -22.45
N THR A 274 6.43 -12.18 -23.13
CA THR A 274 5.59 -13.32 -22.75
C THR A 274 6.39 -14.40 -22.00
N GLU A 275 5.71 -15.15 -21.14
CA GLU A 275 6.32 -16.25 -20.36
C GLU A 275 6.93 -17.35 -21.22
N GLU A 276 6.29 -17.70 -22.34
CA GLU A 276 6.80 -18.71 -23.27
C GLU A 276 8.07 -18.23 -24.00
N ASN A 277 8.12 -16.95 -24.39
CA ASN A 277 9.27 -16.39 -25.07
C ASN A 277 10.45 -16.18 -24.13
N ALA A 278 10.19 -15.77 -22.88
CA ALA A 278 11.21 -15.70 -21.84
C ALA A 278 11.83 -17.09 -21.57
N ALA A 279 11.00 -18.13 -21.46
CA ALA A 279 11.47 -19.51 -21.33
C ALA A 279 12.27 -19.97 -22.55
N HIS A 280 11.83 -19.64 -23.77
CA HIS A 280 12.56 -19.95 -24.99
C HIS A 280 13.92 -19.25 -25.07
N LEU A 281 13.99 -17.97 -24.72
CA LEU A 281 15.25 -17.21 -24.67
C LEU A 281 16.25 -17.88 -23.71
N TYR A 282 15.79 -18.33 -22.55
CA TYR A 282 16.60 -19.09 -21.60
C TYR A 282 17.09 -20.43 -22.19
N GLN A 283 16.18 -21.24 -22.74
CA GLN A 283 16.50 -22.53 -23.37
C GLN A 283 17.48 -22.41 -24.54
N SER A 284 17.47 -21.27 -25.23
CA SER A 284 18.41 -20.95 -26.32
C SER A 284 19.83 -20.62 -25.83
N GLY A 285 20.07 -20.52 -24.52
CA GLY A 285 21.36 -20.10 -23.95
C GLY A 285 21.65 -18.60 -24.09
N CYS A 286 20.68 -17.80 -24.53
CA CYS A 286 20.86 -16.38 -24.83
C CYS A 286 21.21 -15.55 -23.59
N ILE A 287 20.67 -15.89 -22.40
CA ILE A 287 20.97 -15.15 -21.17
C ILE A 287 22.48 -15.15 -20.86
N LEU A 288 23.16 -16.29 -20.98
CA LEU A 288 24.61 -16.37 -20.72
C LEU A 288 25.41 -15.53 -21.72
N ARG A 289 24.98 -15.50 -22.99
CA ARG A 289 25.58 -14.65 -24.03
C ARG A 289 25.35 -13.17 -23.75
N LEU A 290 24.16 -12.78 -23.29
CA LEU A 290 23.86 -11.40 -22.86
C LEU A 290 24.68 -10.98 -21.63
N LEU A 291 24.91 -11.88 -20.68
CA LEU A 291 25.78 -11.61 -19.53
C LEU A 291 27.23 -11.37 -19.96
N ALA A 292 27.77 -12.23 -20.83
CA ALA A 292 29.10 -12.03 -21.41
C ALA A 292 29.19 -10.71 -22.21
N TYR A 293 28.15 -10.39 -22.98
CA TYR A 293 28.04 -9.11 -23.68
C TYR A 293 28.03 -7.93 -22.70
N LEU A 294 27.26 -7.99 -21.61
CA LEU A 294 27.16 -6.92 -20.61
C LEU A 294 28.51 -6.59 -19.95
N GLU A 295 29.37 -7.60 -19.75
CA GLU A 295 30.72 -7.40 -19.21
C GLU A 295 31.60 -6.62 -20.19
N MET A 296 31.62 -7.05 -21.46
CA MET A 296 32.51 -6.54 -22.50
C MET A 296 32.00 -5.30 -23.25
N ALA A 297 30.70 -5.02 -23.17
CA ALA A 297 30.06 -3.95 -23.94
C ALA A 297 30.54 -2.54 -23.52
N LEU A 298 30.51 -1.62 -24.49
CA LEU A 298 30.73 -0.20 -24.25
C LEU A 298 29.71 0.34 -23.23
N PRO A 299 30.08 1.34 -22.39
CA PRO A 299 29.18 1.88 -21.36
C PRO A 299 27.79 2.30 -21.86
N ALA A 300 27.69 2.82 -23.09
CA ALA A 300 26.42 3.22 -23.70
C ALA A 300 25.49 2.04 -24.05
N MET A 301 26.04 0.83 -24.22
CA MET A 301 25.28 -0.37 -24.60
C MET A 301 24.80 -1.18 -23.40
N LYS A 302 25.46 -1.02 -22.24
CA LYS A 302 25.12 -1.77 -21.02
C LYS A 302 23.67 -1.57 -20.58
N PRO A 303 23.08 -0.34 -20.58
CA PRO A 303 21.67 -0.15 -20.26
C PRO A 303 20.74 -0.96 -21.16
N HIS A 304 20.96 -0.93 -22.48
CA HIS A 304 20.14 -1.69 -23.43
C HIS A 304 20.20 -3.19 -23.19
N CYS A 305 21.37 -3.73 -22.81
CA CYS A 305 21.52 -5.14 -22.49
C CYS A 305 20.83 -5.52 -21.18
N LEU A 306 21.06 -4.74 -20.11
CA LEU A 306 20.44 -4.98 -18.81
C LEU A 306 18.91 -4.85 -18.89
N ALA A 307 18.38 -3.97 -19.75
CA ALA A 307 16.96 -3.81 -19.99
C ALA A 307 16.29 -5.10 -20.52
N VAL A 308 16.97 -5.90 -21.33
CA VAL A 308 16.46 -7.21 -21.79
C VAL A 308 16.27 -8.16 -20.60
N LEU A 309 17.31 -8.28 -19.78
CA LEU A 309 17.30 -9.14 -18.58
C LEU A 309 16.27 -8.65 -17.57
N THR A 310 16.18 -7.34 -17.35
CA THR A 310 15.20 -6.71 -16.46
C THR A 310 13.78 -6.98 -16.96
N LYS A 311 13.54 -6.94 -18.27
CA LYS A 311 12.22 -7.23 -18.85
C LYS A 311 11.77 -8.67 -18.58
N MET A 312 12.69 -9.63 -18.57
CA MET A 312 12.37 -11.01 -18.19
C MET A 312 11.86 -11.14 -16.75
N SER A 313 12.32 -10.28 -15.83
CA SER A 313 11.92 -10.35 -14.40
C SER A 313 10.42 -10.08 -14.15
N PHE A 314 9.71 -9.51 -15.12
CA PHE A 314 8.28 -9.18 -14.99
C PHE A 314 7.37 -10.41 -14.93
N ASN A 315 7.80 -11.55 -15.47
CA ASN A 315 6.99 -12.77 -15.57
C ASN A 315 7.63 -13.95 -14.82
N SER A 316 6.86 -15.02 -14.54
CA SER A 316 7.34 -16.08 -13.64
C SER A 316 8.50 -16.88 -14.23
N ASN A 317 8.32 -17.39 -15.45
CA ASN A 317 9.35 -18.18 -16.15
C ASN A 317 10.65 -17.39 -16.35
N GLY A 318 10.55 -16.08 -16.59
CA GLY A 318 11.69 -15.20 -16.73
C GLY A 318 12.44 -15.03 -15.41
N ARG A 319 11.75 -14.90 -14.26
CA ARG A 319 12.43 -14.90 -12.95
C ARG A 319 13.14 -16.22 -12.67
N ASP A 320 12.49 -17.35 -12.96
CA ASP A 320 13.12 -18.66 -12.78
C ASP A 320 14.39 -18.78 -13.63
N ALA A 321 14.31 -18.40 -14.91
CA ALA A 321 15.47 -18.37 -15.81
C ALA A 321 16.61 -17.47 -15.29
N LEU A 322 16.29 -16.24 -14.87
CA LEU A 322 17.29 -15.29 -14.33
C LEU A 322 17.93 -15.80 -13.03
N TYR A 323 17.19 -16.53 -12.20
CA TYR A 323 17.71 -17.17 -10.99
C TYR A 323 18.65 -18.34 -11.34
N GLU A 324 18.26 -19.21 -12.27
CA GLU A 324 19.10 -20.35 -12.69
C GLU A 324 20.43 -19.90 -13.32
N THR A 325 20.46 -18.75 -13.99
CA THR A 325 21.69 -18.18 -14.59
C THR A 325 22.47 -17.26 -13.66
N GLY A 326 22.05 -17.07 -12.41
CA GLY A 326 22.70 -16.16 -11.46
C GLY A 326 22.58 -14.67 -11.81
N THR A 327 21.68 -14.31 -12.73
CA THR A 327 21.45 -12.93 -13.16
C THR A 327 20.80 -12.09 -12.06
N ASP A 328 20.10 -12.72 -11.13
CA ASP A 328 19.55 -12.06 -9.94
C ASP A 328 20.63 -11.32 -9.13
N LEU A 329 21.81 -11.93 -8.95
CA LEU A 329 22.95 -11.29 -8.29
C LEU A 329 23.59 -10.19 -9.14
N VAL A 330 23.52 -10.29 -10.47
CA VAL A 330 23.99 -9.23 -11.37
C VAL A 330 23.20 -7.94 -11.13
N PHE A 331 21.88 -8.02 -10.92
CA PHE A 331 21.11 -6.82 -10.55
C PHE A 331 21.59 -6.22 -9.23
N CYS A 332 21.91 -7.03 -8.21
CA CYS A 332 22.49 -6.53 -6.94
C CYS A 332 23.80 -5.78 -7.18
N HIS A 333 24.70 -6.32 -7.99
CA HIS A 333 25.98 -5.68 -8.31
C HIS A 333 25.79 -4.35 -9.05
N GLN A 334 24.79 -4.25 -9.93
CA GLN A 334 24.50 -3.04 -10.68
C GLN A 334 23.85 -1.92 -9.84
N LEU A 335 23.39 -2.20 -8.60
CA LEU A 335 22.93 -1.15 -7.67
C LEU A 335 24.05 -0.18 -7.25
N LEU A 336 25.32 -0.53 -7.49
CA LEU A 336 26.49 0.32 -7.22
C LEU A 336 26.88 1.19 -8.42
N SER A 337 26.15 1.09 -9.54
CA SER A 337 26.46 1.82 -10.77
C SER A 337 26.16 3.31 -10.64
N SER A 338 27.05 4.15 -11.20
CA SER A 338 26.82 5.60 -11.34
C SER A 338 25.95 5.95 -12.56
N ASN A 339 25.70 4.99 -13.47
CA ASN A 339 24.84 5.20 -14.62
C ASN A 339 23.37 5.05 -14.19
N VAL A 340 22.59 6.13 -14.36
CA VAL A 340 21.20 6.24 -13.92
C VAL A 340 20.29 5.19 -14.58
N GLU A 341 20.50 4.86 -15.85
CA GLU A 341 19.68 3.87 -16.57
C GLU A 341 19.99 2.46 -16.07
N LEU A 342 21.28 2.12 -15.88
CA LEU A 342 21.67 0.84 -15.28
C LEU A 342 21.13 0.68 -13.87
N LEU A 343 21.22 1.74 -13.05
CA LEU A 343 20.71 1.74 -11.69
C LEU A 343 19.18 1.56 -11.65
N ALA A 344 18.46 2.19 -12.59
CA ALA A 344 17.01 2.05 -12.72
C ALA A 344 16.60 0.61 -13.06
N ASP A 345 17.23 0.02 -14.08
CA ASP A 345 16.98 -1.36 -14.48
C ASP A 345 17.38 -2.35 -13.39
N ALA A 346 18.51 -2.12 -12.71
CA ALA A 346 18.94 -2.92 -11.57
C ALA A 346 17.93 -2.87 -10.42
N ALA A 347 17.47 -1.69 -10.02
CA ALA A 347 16.49 -1.53 -8.94
C ALA A 347 15.16 -2.22 -9.29
N MET A 348 14.71 -2.11 -10.55
CA MET A 348 13.52 -2.80 -11.06
C MET A 348 13.71 -4.32 -11.05
N GLY A 349 14.84 -4.80 -11.57
CA GLY A 349 15.22 -6.21 -11.60
C GLY A 349 15.23 -6.81 -10.21
N VAL A 350 15.87 -6.16 -9.24
CA VAL A 350 15.84 -6.57 -7.83
C VAL A 350 14.40 -6.63 -7.31
N ALA A 351 13.61 -5.57 -7.45
CA ALA A 351 12.24 -5.53 -6.92
C ALA A 351 11.31 -6.60 -7.51
N ASN A 352 11.58 -7.05 -8.73
CA ASN A 352 10.85 -8.14 -9.35
C ASN A 352 11.39 -9.51 -8.92
N MET A 353 12.71 -9.68 -8.85
CA MET A 353 13.34 -10.94 -8.42
C MET A 353 13.01 -11.29 -6.97
N THR A 354 12.79 -10.31 -6.08
CA THR A 354 12.37 -10.55 -4.70
C THR A 354 11.02 -11.24 -4.56
N LYS A 355 10.20 -11.27 -5.62
CA LYS A 355 8.93 -12.03 -5.66
C LYS A 355 9.15 -13.54 -5.81
N LEU A 356 10.35 -13.97 -6.18
CA LEU A 356 10.76 -15.37 -6.24
C LEU A 356 11.56 -15.72 -4.98
N LEU A 357 11.00 -16.56 -4.11
CA LEU A 357 11.58 -16.85 -2.79
C LEU A 357 13.05 -17.34 -2.84
N PRO A 358 13.44 -18.31 -3.69
CA PRO A 358 14.85 -18.72 -3.81
C PRO A 358 15.80 -17.57 -4.14
N SER A 359 15.38 -16.65 -5.02
CA SER A 359 16.17 -15.48 -5.38
C SER A 359 16.23 -14.48 -4.23
N ALA A 360 15.11 -14.21 -3.55
CA ALA A 360 15.08 -13.35 -2.37
C ALA A 360 16.01 -13.84 -1.25
N VAL A 361 16.06 -15.16 -1.01
CA VAL A 361 17.00 -15.78 -0.06
C VAL A 361 18.43 -15.53 -0.51
N ARG A 362 18.78 -15.87 -1.76
CA ARG A 362 20.14 -15.68 -2.30
C ARG A 362 20.58 -14.21 -2.26
N MET A 363 19.69 -13.29 -2.60
CA MET A 363 19.92 -11.84 -2.53
C MET A 363 20.19 -11.37 -1.10
N SER A 364 19.49 -11.93 -0.10
CA SER A 364 19.67 -11.58 1.32
C SER A 364 21.01 -12.02 1.92
N ASP A 365 21.76 -12.88 1.22
CA ASP A 365 23.14 -13.23 1.58
C ASP A 365 24.17 -12.20 1.09
N THR A 366 23.73 -11.19 0.33
CA THR A 366 24.54 -10.03 -0.07
C THR A 366 24.20 -8.80 0.79
N ASN A 367 24.95 -7.71 0.64
CA ASN A 367 24.69 -6.42 1.31
C ASN A 367 23.55 -5.62 0.64
N ILE A 368 22.47 -6.31 0.23
CA ILE A 368 21.40 -5.71 -0.56
C ILE A 368 20.60 -4.68 0.25
N ILE A 369 20.42 -4.90 1.55
CA ILE A 369 19.66 -3.98 2.41
C ILE A 369 20.38 -2.64 2.54
N GLU A 370 21.71 -2.67 2.73
CA GLU A 370 22.53 -1.46 2.77
C GLU A 370 22.55 -0.74 1.43
N ALA A 371 22.67 -1.46 0.31
CA ALA A 371 22.66 -0.87 -1.03
C ALA A 371 21.32 -0.18 -1.32
N LEU A 372 20.20 -0.84 -1.03
CA LEU A 372 18.87 -0.27 -1.22
C LEU A 372 18.63 0.94 -0.31
N CYS A 373 19.06 0.89 0.95
CA CYS A 373 18.95 2.02 1.87
C CYS A 373 19.84 3.20 1.45
N ALA A 374 21.03 2.95 0.90
CA ALA A 374 21.90 3.99 0.37
C ALA A 374 21.23 4.74 -0.79
N ILE A 375 20.55 4.01 -1.70
CA ILE A 375 19.77 4.60 -2.80
C ILE A 375 18.61 5.44 -2.27
N LEU A 376 17.92 5.00 -1.21
CA LEU A 376 16.84 5.78 -0.59
C LEU A 376 17.34 7.10 0.01
N GLY A 377 18.56 7.08 0.58
CA GLY A 377 19.22 8.23 1.16
C GLY A 377 19.87 9.19 0.15
N ASP A 378 20.08 8.76 -1.09
CA ASP A 378 20.70 9.58 -2.14
C ASP A 378 19.68 10.59 -2.72
N GLU A 379 19.80 11.86 -2.33
CA GLU A 379 18.91 12.93 -2.79
C GLU A 379 18.93 13.17 -4.31
N ALA A 380 19.97 12.74 -5.03
CA ALA A 380 20.05 12.84 -6.49
C ALA A 380 19.29 11.72 -7.23
N ALA A 381 19.07 10.57 -6.58
CA ALA A 381 18.38 9.44 -7.20
C ALA A 381 16.90 9.75 -7.45
N VAL A 382 16.39 9.39 -8.63
CA VAL A 382 15.01 9.71 -9.04
C VAL A 382 13.99 8.81 -8.33
N TRP A 383 12.90 9.41 -7.86
CA TRP A 383 11.86 8.69 -7.11
C TRP A 383 11.15 7.61 -7.92
N PHE A 384 10.66 7.92 -9.13
CA PHE A 384 9.70 7.06 -9.85
C PHE A 384 10.24 5.66 -10.18
N TYR A 385 11.49 5.57 -10.67
CA TYR A 385 12.05 4.32 -11.21
C TYR A 385 13.28 3.80 -10.49
N ILE A 386 13.95 4.60 -9.64
CA ILE A 386 15.07 4.12 -8.80
C ILE A 386 14.58 3.91 -7.37
N ARG A 387 14.32 4.99 -6.61
CA ARG A 387 14.03 4.87 -5.17
C ARG A 387 12.75 4.08 -4.88
N MET A 388 11.70 4.25 -5.68
CA MET A 388 10.45 3.52 -5.51
C MET A 388 10.66 2.01 -5.70
N ASN A 389 11.45 1.59 -6.69
CA ASN A 389 11.74 0.18 -6.89
C ASN A 389 12.64 -0.37 -5.78
N SER A 390 13.61 0.42 -5.31
CA SER A 390 14.40 0.04 -4.14
C SER A 390 13.55 -0.15 -2.88
N LEU A 391 12.57 0.73 -2.66
CA LEU A 391 11.64 0.61 -1.53
C LEU A 391 10.70 -0.60 -1.68
N ARG A 392 10.25 -0.92 -2.90
CA ARG A 392 9.46 -2.13 -3.19
C ARG A 392 10.25 -3.40 -2.91
N ALA A 393 11.53 -3.44 -3.30
CA ALA A 393 12.42 -4.54 -2.99
C ALA A 393 12.58 -4.71 -1.47
N LEU A 394 12.82 -3.62 -0.72
CA LEU A 394 12.92 -3.67 0.74
C LEU A 394 11.62 -4.18 1.40
N ALA A 395 10.47 -3.66 0.96
CA ALA A 395 9.18 -4.08 1.47
C ALA A 395 8.97 -5.59 1.29
N GLU A 396 9.27 -6.13 0.10
CA GLU A 396 9.10 -7.55 -0.19
C GLU A 396 10.12 -8.43 0.55
N LEU A 397 11.40 -8.04 0.57
CA LEU A 397 12.44 -8.75 1.32
C LEU A 397 12.11 -8.86 2.80
N CYS A 398 11.67 -7.77 3.42
CA CYS A 398 11.32 -7.76 4.85
C CYS A 398 9.98 -8.43 5.14
N ARG A 399 9.18 -8.78 4.13
CA ARG A 399 7.94 -9.54 4.28
C ARG A 399 8.21 -11.05 4.38
N ILE A 400 9.22 -11.53 3.64
CA ILE A 400 9.45 -12.98 3.46
C ILE A 400 10.77 -13.48 4.03
N ILE A 401 11.77 -12.61 4.22
CA ILE A 401 13.11 -12.98 4.70
C ILE A 401 13.39 -12.38 6.10
N PRO A 402 13.47 -13.20 7.16
CA PRO A 402 13.78 -12.73 8.51
C PRO A 402 15.13 -12.01 8.63
N LYS A 403 16.16 -12.50 7.94
CA LYS A 403 17.51 -11.91 7.92
C LYS A 403 17.49 -10.48 7.36
N ALA A 404 16.77 -10.26 6.26
CA ALA A 404 16.60 -8.93 5.67
C ALA A 404 15.87 -7.97 6.62
N ALA A 405 14.82 -8.44 7.28
CA ALA A 405 14.10 -7.67 8.28
C ALA A 405 15.01 -7.23 9.44
N PHE A 406 15.86 -8.14 9.94
CA PHE A 406 16.83 -7.84 10.99
C PHE A 406 17.86 -6.78 10.53
N SER A 407 18.42 -6.92 9.33
CA SER A 407 19.36 -5.93 8.78
C SER A 407 18.73 -4.56 8.55
N LEU A 408 17.43 -4.49 8.23
CA LEU A 408 16.73 -3.22 8.00
C LEU A 408 16.45 -2.43 9.29
N VAL A 409 16.33 -3.11 10.44
CA VAL A 409 16.11 -2.44 11.74
C VAL A 409 17.40 -1.97 12.41
N GLU A 410 18.57 -2.22 11.81
CA GLU A 410 19.83 -1.65 12.28
C GLU A 410 19.79 -0.10 12.22
N PRO A 411 20.48 0.62 13.13
CA PRO A 411 20.29 2.06 13.29
C PRO A 411 20.44 2.89 12.01
N LYS A 412 21.42 2.54 11.15
CA LYS A 412 21.71 3.28 9.90
C LYS A 412 20.69 3.01 8.81
N THR A 413 20.32 1.75 8.59
CA THR A 413 19.36 1.32 7.56
C THR A 413 17.95 1.76 7.95
N PHE A 414 17.57 1.60 9.21
CA PHE A 414 16.26 2.02 9.71
C PHE A 414 16.08 3.54 9.66
N ALA A 415 17.14 4.32 9.96
CA ALA A 415 17.10 5.77 9.80
C ALA A 415 16.83 6.20 8.35
N SER A 416 17.41 5.49 7.38
CA SER A 416 17.18 5.77 5.95
C SER A 416 15.71 5.56 5.56
N LEU A 417 15.09 4.49 6.05
CA LEU A 417 13.66 4.22 5.87
C LEU A 417 12.77 5.26 6.59
N ARG A 418 13.08 5.59 7.85
CA ARG A 418 12.37 6.62 8.64
C ARG A 418 12.45 8.01 8.01
N ASN A 419 13.56 8.34 7.37
CA ASN A 419 13.76 9.63 6.71
C ASN A 419 12.73 9.92 5.61
N ILE A 420 12.15 8.88 4.98
CA ILE A 420 11.07 9.04 4.01
C ILE A 420 9.87 9.75 4.65
N ASN A 421 9.49 9.31 5.85
CA ASN A 421 8.40 9.90 6.61
C ASN A 421 8.84 11.14 7.40
N LYS A 422 10.09 11.28 7.85
CA LYS A 422 10.57 12.52 8.47
C LYS A 422 10.54 13.70 7.48
N LYS A 423 11.03 13.49 6.26
CA LYS A 423 11.05 14.48 5.17
C LYS A 423 9.80 14.37 4.26
N PHE A 424 8.62 14.20 4.85
CA PHE A 424 7.39 13.90 4.10
C PHE A 424 7.00 14.94 3.04
N LYS A 425 7.48 16.19 3.16
CA LYS A 425 7.21 17.24 2.17
C LYS A 425 7.98 17.03 0.86
N ASP A 426 9.13 16.37 0.94
CA ASP A 426 10.05 16.15 -0.18
C ASP A 426 9.81 14.79 -0.86
N ASN A 427 8.97 13.94 -0.25
CA ASN A 427 8.80 12.56 -0.65
C ASN A 427 7.36 12.26 -1.09
N PRO A 428 7.15 11.52 -2.19
CA PRO A 428 5.81 11.21 -2.69
C PRO A 428 5.00 10.39 -1.70
N ILE A 429 3.68 10.56 -1.70
CA ILE A 429 2.78 9.89 -0.74
C ILE A 429 2.84 8.36 -0.87
N GLU A 430 3.05 7.85 -2.09
CA GLU A 430 3.23 6.43 -2.36
C GLU A 430 4.46 5.87 -1.64
N ALA A 431 5.56 6.62 -1.59
CA ALA A 431 6.77 6.21 -0.88
C ALA A 431 6.56 6.24 0.63
N GLN A 432 5.85 7.26 1.15
CA GLN A 432 5.50 7.33 2.57
C GLN A 432 4.69 6.11 3.00
N ARG A 433 3.66 5.73 2.22
CA ARG A 433 2.83 4.55 2.49
C ARG A 433 3.64 3.26 2.40
N LEU A 434 4.48 3.11 1.38
CA LEU A 434 5.30 1.91 1.23
C LEU A 434 6.36 1.79 2.33
N ALA A 435 6.90 2.90 2.85
CA ALA A 435 7.76 2.90 4.02
C ALA A 435 7.01 2.44 5.29
N VAL A 436 5.74 2.85 5.47
CA VAL A 436 4.90 2.33 6.55
C VAL A 436 4.58 0.86 6.34
N GLN A 437 4.41 0.39 5.10
CA GLN A 437 4.26 -1.04 4.80
C GLN A 437 5.50 -1.83 5.22
N CYS A 438 6.71 -1.29 5.05
CA CYS A 438 7.92 -1.92 5.59
C CYS A 438 7.83 -2.08 7.12
N TYR A 439 7.37 -1.07 7.86
CA TYR A 439 7.20 -1.18 9.32
C TYR A 439 6.21 -2.30 9.69
N ILE A 440 5.08 -2.42 8.98
CA ILE A 440 4.11 -3.51 9.18
C ILE A 440 4.77 -4.87 8.92
N ASN A 441 5.52 -5.00 7.83
CA ASN A 441 6.18 -6.25 7.48
C ASN A 441 7.20 -6.66 8.55
N LEU A 442 7.96 -5.70 9.08
CA LEU A 442 8.92 -5.91 10.17
C LEU A 442 8.26 -6.44 11.46
N GLN A 443 6.99 -6.13 11.72
CA GLN A 443 6.27 -6.63 12.90
C GLN A 443 5.99 -8.12 12.88
N SER A 444 6.13 -8.77 11.72
CA SER A 444 6.05 -10.23 11.62
C SER A 444 7.17 -10.94 12.41
N TYR A 445 8.20 -10.20 12.84
CA TYR A 445 9.35 -10.73 13.57
C TYR A 445 9.54 -10.00 14.90
N HIS A 446 9.33 -10.70 16.01
CA HIS A 446 9.40 -10.14 17.37
C HIS A 446 10.72 -9.40 17.67
N VAL A 447 11.86 -9.90 17.19
CA VAL A 447 13.17 -9.22 17.34
C VAL A 447 13.19 -7.86 16.64
N SER A 448 12.66 -7.79 15.42
CA SER A 448 12.56 -6.56 14.64
C SER A 448 11.56 -5.59 15.27
N THR A 449 10.42 -6.06 15.77
CA THR A 449 9.43 -5.26 16.51
C THR A 449 10.08 -4.53 17.68
N ARG A 450 10.83 -5.26 18.52
CA ARG A 450 11.57 -4.69 19.65
C ARG A 450 12.65 -3.70 19.23
N ALA A 451 13.38 -4.00 18.16
CA ALA A 451 14.45 -3.12 17.66
C ALA A 451 13.91 -1.79 17.10
N MET A 452 12.70 -1.78 16.52
CA MET A 452 12.06 -0.54 16.06
C MET A 452 11.61 0.36 17.23
N LEU A 453 11.31 -0.23 18.39
CA LEU A 453 10.67 0.46 19.50
C LEU A 453 11.62 1.44 20.18
N ASN A 454 11.36 2.74 19.98
CA ASN A 454 12.00 3.83 20.70
C ASN A 454 11.09 5.05 20.73
N ALA A 455 11.38 5.97 21.66
CA ALA A 455 10.56 7.16 21.90
C ALA A 455 10.44 8.08 20.67
N GLU A 456 11.49 8.19 19.84
CA GLU A 456 11.45 9.00 18.63
C GLU A 456 10.56 8.39 17.55
N PHE A 457 10.63 7.07 17.38
CA PHE A 457 9.83 6.37 16.38
C PHE A 457 8.34 6.40 16.73
N ILE A 458 7.97 6.23 18.00
CA ILE A 458 6.58 6.42 18.45
C ILE A 458 6.11 7.85 18.15
N GLN A 459 6.92 8.86 18.46
CA GLN A 459 6.57 10.25 18.15
C GLN A 459 6.38 10.49 16.65
N GLU A 460 7.20 9.88 15.80
CA GLU A 460 7.05 9.96 14.34
C GLU A 460 5.73 9.36 13.87
N LEU A 461 5.36 8.17 14.36
CA LEU A 461 4.10 7.52 14.03
C LEU A 461 2.90 8.35 14.49
N VAL A 462 2.93 8.90 15.70
CA VAL A 462 1.89 9.83 16.20
C VAL A 462 1.80 11.08 15.31
N THR A 463 2.93 11.61 14.83
CA THR A 463 2.97 12.75 13.91
C THR A 463 2.36 12.41 12.54
N ILE A 464 2.52 11.16 12.06
CA ILE A 464 1.87 10.70 10.83
C ILE A 464 0.34 10.72 10.97
N LEU A 465 -0.21 10.41 12.15
CA LEU A 465 -1.67 10.48 12.40
C LEU A 465 -2.25 11.90 12.24
N GLN A 466 -1.41 12.94 12.28
CA GLN A 466 -1.83 14.33 12.07
C GLN A 466 -1.84 14.75 10.58
N ARG A 467 -1.39 13.88 9.66
CA ARG A 467 -1.36 14.18 8.21
C ARG A 467 -2.75 14.20 7.58
N ILE A 468 -2.85 14.54 6.30
CA ILE A 468 -4.15 14.57 5.59
C ILE A 468 -4.51 13.19 5.04
N ASP A 469 -3.52 12.40 4.64
CA ASP A 469 -3.75 11.14 3.93
C ASP A 469 -4.34 10.05 4.84
N THR A 470 -5.59 9.65 4.56
CA THR A 470 -6.32 8.70 5.41
C THR A 470 -5.77 7.28 5.32
N SER A 471 -5.30 6.85 4.14
CA SER A 471 -4.71 5.52 3.96
C SER A 471 -3.42 5.37 4.76
N LEU A 472 -2.54 6.37 4.71
CA LEU A 472 -1.33 6.42 5.52
C LEU A 472 -1.64 6.33 7.02
N LYS A 473 -2.66 7.05 7.52
CA LYS A 473 -3.09 6.96 8.92
C LYS A 473 -3.53 5.56 9.31
N ILE A 474 -4.34 4.91 8.48
CA ILE A 474 -4.81 3.54 8.72
C ILE A 474 -3.62 2.58 8.86
N MET A 475 -2.67 2.66 7.92
CA MET A 475 -1.45 1.84 7.98
C MET A 475 -0.62 2.13 9.23
N THR A 476 -0.50 3.40 9.61
CA THR A 476 0.20 3.80 10.84
C THR A 476 -0.50 3.30 12.10
N CYS A 477 -1.84 3.28 12.15
CA CYS A 477 -2.59 2.66 13.24
C CYS A 477 -2.26 1.16 13.35
N THR A 478 -2.13 0.44 12.23
CA THR A 478 -1.69 -0.97 12.24
C THR A 478 -0.31 -1.12 12.86
N VAL A 479 0.65 -0.27 12.46
CA VAL A 479 2.00 -0.28 13.06
C VAL A 479 1.93 0.00 14.56
N LEU A 480 1.26 1.06 14.98
CA LEU A 480 1.14 1.38 16.40
C LEU A 480 0.49 0.24 17.18
N THR A 481 -0.60 -0.36 16.66
CA THR A 481 -1.30 -1.48 17.29
C THR A 481 -0.36 -2.67 17.52
N GLY A 482 0.41 -3.07 16.51
CA GLY A 482 1.37 -4.17 16.66
C GLY A 482 2.54 -3.87 17.60
N LEU A 483 2.87 -2.58 17.81
CA LEU A 483 3.88 -2.20 18.81
C LEU A 483 3.33 -2.27 20.24
N MET A 484 2.01 -2.11 20.44
CA MET A 484 1.38 -2.14 21.77
C MET A 484 1.42 -3.53 22.44
N GLU A 485 1.89 -4.58 21.74
CA GLU A 485 2.21 -5.87 22.37
C GLU A 485 3.30 -5.74 23.43
N GLU A 486 4.19 -4.75 23.31
CA GLU A 486 5.21 -4.43 24.31
C GLU A 486 4.67 -3.35 25.27
N ASP A 487 4.65 -3.62 26.58
CA ASP A 487 4.10 -2.67 27.57
C ASP A 487 4.81 -1.31 27.56
N ILE A 488 6.12 -1.29 27.32
CA ILE A 488 6.91 -0.06 27.16
C ILE A 488 6.36 0.82 26.02
N ALA A 489 5.78 0.23 24.98
CA ALA A 489 5.20 0.99 23.88
C ALA A 489 3.96 1.78 24.30
N LYS A 490 3.15 1.26 25.24
CA LYS A 490 1.98 1.94 25.80
C LYS A 490 2.41 3.18 26.58
N ASP A 491 3.40 3.03 27.47
CA ASP A 491 3.96 4.14 28.24
C ASP A 491 4.55 5.24 27.33
N LEU A 492 5.29 4.83 26.29
CA LEU A 492 5.82 5.76 25.29
C LEU A 492 4.70 6.43 24.50
N PHE A 493 3.64 5.71 24.15
CA PHE A 493 2.49 6.25 23.42
C PHE A 493 1.82 7.37 24.22
N THR A 494 1.55 7.14 25.50
CA THR A 494 0.99 8.15 26.41
C THR A 494 1.96 9.33 26.58
N ALA A 495 3.25 9.06 26.82
CA ALA A 495 4.27 10.11 26.94
C ALA A 495 4.43 10.98 25.68
N LYS A 496 4.06 10.46 24.50
CA LYS A 496 4.08 11.17 23.21
C LYS A 496 2.72 11.71 22.77
N LYS A 497 1.74 11.77 23.69
CA LYS A 497 0.39 12.31 23.45
C LYS A 497 -0.35 11.56 22.34
N GLY A 498 -0.22 10.23 22.32
CA GLY A 498 -0.88 9.39 21.32
C GLY A 498 -2.40 9.45 21.40
N GLU A 499 -2.95 9.54 22.62
CA GLU A 499 -4.39 9.64 22.90
C GLU A 499 -5.00 10.91 22.30
N GLU A 500 -4.28 12.04 22.34
CA GLU A 500 -4.70 13.30 21.70
C GLU A 500 -4.86 13.10 20.19
N ALA A 501 -3.90 12.43 19.55
CA ALA A 501 -3.96 12.15 18.11
C ALA A 501 -5.11 11.19 17.76
N VAL A 502 -5.37 10.18 18.58
CA VAL A 502 -6.50 9.25 18.40
C VAL A 502 -7.83 9.98 18.56
N SER A 503 -7.99 10.74 19.65
CA SER A 503 -9.21 11.51 19.94
C SER A 503 -9.57 12.49 18.81
N TYR A 504 -8.57 13.22 18.30
CA TYR A 504 -8.77 14.15 17.19
C TYR A 504 -9.23 13.41 15.92
N ASN A 505 -8.58 12.30 15.56
CA ASN A 505 -8.89 11.59 14.32
C ASN A 505 -10.18 10.77 14.39
N LEU A 506 -10.63 10.31 15.57
CA LEU A 506 -11.91 9.61 15.74
C LEU A 506 -13.13 10.48 15.33
N ARG A 507 -12.97 11.80 15.35
CA ARG A 507 -14.00 12.76 14.92
C ARG A 507 -14.17 12.78 13.40
N LEU A 508 -13.18 12.35 12.63
CA LEU A 508 -13.28 12.25 11.17
C LEU A 508 -14.25 11.13 10.76
N GLU A 509 -15.17 11.42 9.84
CA GLU A 509 -16.19 10.49 9.36
C GLU A 509 -15.64 9.57 8.26
N HIS A 510 -14.74 8.67 8.64
CA HIS A 510 -14.23 7.63 7.74
C HIS A 510 -14.21 6.27 8.45
N VAL A 511 -15.06 5.35 8.00
CA VAL A 511 -15.30 4.04 8.65
C VAL A 511 -13.99 3.27 8.86
N GLY A 512 -13.18 3.09 7.80
CA GLY A 512 -11.92 2.36 7.89
C GLY A 512 -10.89 2.98 8.84
N LEU A 513 -10.93 4.31 9.01
CA LEU A 513 -10.00 5.02 9.90
C LEU A 513 -10.48 4.89 11.35
N ARG A 514 -11.77 5.08 11.60
CA ARG A 514 -12.37 4.84 12.91
C ARG A 514 -12.15 3.41 13.38
N THR A 515 -12.32 2.41 12.50
CA THR A 515 -12.01 1.02 12.84
C THR A 515 -10.55 0.86 13.27
N ALA A 516 -9.59 1.37 12.49
CA ALA A 516 -8.17 1.26 12.81
C ALA A 516 -7.78 1.99 14.11
N LEU A 517 -8.35 3.17 14.36
CA LEU A 517 -8.16 3.94 15.58
C LEU A 517 -8.77 3.26 16.80
N CYS A 518 -9.97 2.68 16.67
CA CYS A 518 -10.60 1.91 17.74
C CYS A 518 -9.78 0.66 18.09
N THR A 519 -9.23 -0.03 17.10
CA THR A 519 -8.32 -1.17 17.34
C THR A 519 -7.04 -0.73 18.05
N LEU A 520 -6.43 0.38 17.61
CA LEU A 520 -5.27 0.96 18.29
C LEU A 520 -5.60 1.32 19.74
N LEU A 521 -6.72 2.02 19.95
CA LEU A 521 -7.20 2.41 21.26
C LEU A 521 -7.37 1.19 22.17
N ALA A 522 -8.03 0.14 21.68
CA ALA A 522 -8.24 -1.08 22.46
C ALA A 522 -6.93 -1.77 22.86
N ALA A 523 -5.88 -1.63 22.06
CA ALA A 523 -4.56 -2.19 22.33
C ALA A 523 -3.67 -1.29 23.20
N SER A 524 -3.85 0.03 23.14
CA SER A 524 -2.91 1.01 23.72
C SER A 524 -3.31 1.54 25.10
N VAL A 525 -4.58 1.44 25.50
CA VAL A 525 -5.06 2.04 26.75
C VAL A 525 -4.34 1.43 27.95
N SER A 526 -3.74 2.30 28.76
CA SER A 526 -3.26 2.06 30.12
C SER A 526 -4.19 2.77 31.13
N ASP A 527 -3.94 2.61 32.43
CA ASP A 527 -4.67 3.36 33.47
C ASP A 527 -4.53 4.88 33.25
N ASP A 528 -3.30 5.37 33.05
CA ASP A 528 -3.02 6.78 32.74
C ASP A 528 -3.69 7.22 31.42
N GLY A 529 -3.63 6.38 30.38
CA GLY A 529 -4.24 6.67 29.08
C GLY A 529 -5.77 6.78 29.15
N ALA A 530 -6.42 6.00 30.02
CA ALA A 530 -7.86 6.07 30.21
C ALA A 530 -8.31 7.40 30.82
N ASP A 531 -7.54 7.94 31.78
CA ASP A 531 -7.74 9.27 32.34
C ASP A 531 -7.58 10.35 31.27
N VAL A 532 -6.55 10.25 30.42
CA VAL A 532 -6.34 11.19 29.30
C VAL A 532 -7.51 11.15 28.30
N TYR A 533 -8.01 9.96 27.94
CA TYR A 533 -9.17 9.86 27.05
C TYR A 533 -10.45 10.47 27.66
N LEU A 534 -10.61 10.38 28.99
CA LEU A 534 -11.70 11.04 29.71
C LEU A 534 -11.53 12.57 29.67
N GLU A 535 -10.34 13.08 29.98
CA GLU A 535 -10.02 14.51 29.97
C GLU A 535 -10.27 15.15 28.59
N LEU A 536 -9.89 14.47 27.52
CA LEU A 536 -10.10 14.89 26.14
C LEU A 536 -11.58 14.85 25.70
N GLY A 537 -12.48 14.31 26.53
CA GLY A 537 -13.89 14.12 26.22
C GLY A 537 -14.14 13.03 25.17
N THR A 538 -13.17 12.14 24.94
CA THR A 538 -13.25 11.05 23.95
C THR A 538 -14.32 10.03 24.34
N VAL A 539 -14.33 9.65 25.62
CA VAL A 539 -15.34 8.73 26.18
C VAL A 539 -16.75 9.29 25.98
N HIS A 540 -16.95 10.56 26.30
CA HIS A 540 -18.23 11.24 26.11
C HIS A 540 -18.68 11.23 24.65
N TYR A 541 -17.79 11.63 23.73
CA TYR A 541 -18.07 11.60 22.29
C TYR A 541 -18.43 10.18 21.80
N MET A 542 -17.69 9.16 22.23
CA MET A 542 -17.96 7.76 21.85
C MET A 542 -19.29 7.24 22.40
N VAL A 543 -19.69 7.71 23.58
CA VAL A 543 -20.97 7.35 24.20
C VAL A 543 -22.14 8.03 23.49
N GLU A 544 -22.03 9.31 23.14
CA GLU A 544 -23.11 10.06 22.52
C GLU A 544 -23.32 9.72 21.04
N ASN A 545 -22.25 9.36 20.31
CA ASN A 545 -22.33 8.99 18.90
C ASN A 545 -22.87 7.56 18.71
N LYS A 546 -24.19 7.41 18.85
CA LYS A 546 -24.88 6.11 18.75
C LYS A 546 -24.82 5.51 17.36
N GLU A 547 -24.80 6.32 16.31
CA GLU A 547 -24.77 5.85 14.92
C GLU A 547 -23.45 5.13 14.59
N ALA A 548 -22.32 5.68 15.07
CA ALA A 548 -21.00 5.09 14.85
C ALA A 548 -20.90 3.65 15.38
N ARG A 549 -21.66 3.31 16.44
CA ARG A 549 -21.71 1.96 17.04
C ARG A 549 -22.23 0.90 16.07
N TYR A 550 -23.18 1.25 15.21
CA TYR A 550 -23.76 0.33 14.24
C TYR A 550 -22.91 0.18 12.98
N VAL A 551 -22.03 1.14 12.71
CA VAL A 551 -21.20 1.18 11.49
C VAL A 551 -19.79 0.65 11.73
N VAL A 552 -19.20 0.96 12.89
CA VAL A 552 -17.81 0.62 13.24
C VAL A 552 -17.82 -0.51 14.28
N GLY A 553 -17.60 -1.75 13.85
CA GLY A 553 -17.65 -2.93 14.73
C GLY A 553 -16.65 -2.90 15.91
N ALA A 554 -15.52 -2.18 15.76
CA ALA A 554 -14.52 -2.01 16.81
C ALA A 554 -14.88 -0.94 17.85
N TRP A 555 -15.99 -0.21 17.70
CA TRP A 555 -16.36 0.93 18.56
C TRP A 555 -16.63 0.54 20.01
N GLU A 556 -17.50 -0.46 20.22
CA GLU A 556 -17.82 -0.96 21.57
C GLU A 556 -16.62 -1.63 22.25
N PRO A 557 -15.83 -2.50 21.58
CA PRO A 557 -14.59 -3.02 22.15
C PRO A 557 -13.60 -1.93 22.61
N ALA A 558 -13.45 -0.87 21.83
CA ALA A 558 -12.57 0.24 22.18
C ALA A 558 -13.10 1.01 23.40
N LEU A 559 -14.39 1.31 23.44
CA LEU A 559 -15.01 1.97 24.59
C LEU A 559 -14.90 1.13 25.87
N GLU A 560 -15.12 -0.19 25.75
CA GLU A 560 -14.97 -1.14 26.85
C GLU A 560 -13.52 -1.24 27.33
N ALA A 561 -12.53 -1.14 26.45
CA ALA A 561 -11.12 -1.10 26.84
C ALA A 561 -10.82 0.11 27.74
N ILE A 562 -11.32 1.31 27.40
CA ILE A 562 -11.21 2.49 28.30
C ILE A 562 -11.90 2.22 29.63
N PHE A 563 -13.12 1.68 29.59
CA PHE A 563 -13.91 1.43 30.78
C PHE A 563 -13.31 0.41 31.76
N ARG A 564 -12.57 -0.59 31.26
CA ARG A 564 -11.82 -1.53 32.11
C ARG A 564 -10.75 -0.84 32.94
N HIS A 565 -10.11 0.17 32.37
CA HIS A 565 -9.10 0.99 33.04
C HIS A 565 -9.68 2.19 33.78
N HIS A 566 -10.97 2.48 33.62
CA HIS A 566 -11.65 3.59 34.30
C HIS A 566 -13.09 3.24 34.73
N PRO A 567 -13.27 2.37 35.75
CA PRO A 567 -14.57 1.89 36.20
C PRO A 567 -15.54 3.02 36.63
N SER A 568 -15.01 4.12 37.18
CA SER A 568 -15.82 5.30 37.54
C SER A 568 -16.59 5.88 36.34
N ALA A 569 -15.91 6.00 35.19
CA ALA A 569 -16.49 6.49 33.95
C ALA A 569 -17.47 5.46 33.35
N LYS A 570 -17.15 4.16 33.46
CA LYS A 570 -18.07 3.08 33.07
C LYS A 570 -19.39 3.20 33.81
N LEU A 571 -19.35 3.31 35.14
CA LEU A 571 -20.55 3.48 35.95
C LEU A 571 -21.30 4.76 35.57
N ALA A 572 -20.59 5.88 35.39
CA ALA A 572 -21.19 7.17 35.06
C ALA A 572 -21.92 7.17 33.71
N TYR A 573 -21.35 6.56 32.67
CA TYR A 573 -21.93 6.59 31.32
C TYR A 573 -22.87 5.41 31.02
N THR A 574 -22.76 4.29 31.73
CA THR A 574 -23.58 3.10 31.47
C THR A 574 -24.61 2.82 32.56
N GLY A 575 -24.44 3.39 33.75
CA GLY A 575 -25.26 3.12 34.94
C GLY A 575 -24.98 1.73 35.54
N ARG A 576 -23.90 1.06 35.12
CA ARG A 576 -23.57 -0.29 35.58
C ARG A 576 -22.08 -0.58 35.65
N LEU A 577 -21.72 -1.39 36.65
CA LEU A 577 -20.53 -2.23 36.68
C LEU A 577 -21.01 -3.68 36.80
N ASP A 578 -20.50 -4.56 35.95
CA ASP A 578 -20.77 -5.99 36.02
C ASP A 578 -19.95 -6.65 37.15
N ILE A 579 -20.19 -7.92 37.41
CA ILE A 579 -19.49 -8.73 38.41
C ILE A 579 -17.99 -8.90 38.10
N ASN A 580 -17.56 -8.60 36.88
CA ASN A 580 -16.17 -8.64 36.44
C ASN A 580 -15.53 -7.25 36.32
N ASP A 581 -16.28 -6.17 36.59
CA ASP A 581 -15.76 -4.81 36.61
C ASP A 581 -15.33 -4.48 38.04
N PHE A 582 -14.03 -4.39 38.29
CA PHE A 582 -13.51 -4.17 39.63
C PHE A 582 -13.24 -2.70 39.90
N THR A 583 -13.53 -2.26 41.12
CA THR A 583 -13.16 -0.93 41.62
C THR A 583 -11.65 -0.88 41.90
N GLN A 584 -10.99 0.11 41.30
CA GLN A 584 -9.57 0.38 41.51
C GLN A 584 -9.38 1.40 42.64
N ASP A 585 -8.13 1.57 43.11
CA ASP A 585 -7.82 2.70 44.00
C ASP A 585 -8.05 4.01 43.27
N GLY A 586 -8.76 4.94 43.90
CA GLY A 586 -9.20 6.16 43.23
C GLY A 586 -10.55 6.04 42.55
N PHE A 587 -11.25 4.90 42.63
CA PHE A 587 -12.63 4.79 42.12
C PHE A 587 -13.54 5.86 42.74
N TYR A 588 -14.29 6.59 41.91
CA TYR A 588 -15.08 7.73 42.34
C TYR A 588 -16.46 7.80 41.67
N VAL A 589 -17.44 8.34 42.39
CA VAL A 589 -18.84 8.38 41.97
C VAL A 589 -19.45 9.72 42.36
N GLN A 590 -19.96 10.49 41.39
CA GLN A 590 -20.69 11.72 41.71
C GLN A 590 -22.10 11.38 42.21
N LYS A 591 -22.56 12.02 43.28
CA LYS A 591 -23.95 11.88 43.76
C LYS A 591 -24.95 12.40 42.74
N ARG A 592 -24.61 13.45 42.00
CA ARG A 592 -25.42 13.96 40.88
C ARG A 592 -24.63 13.93 39.59
N MET A 593 -25.24 13.40 38.53
CA MET A 593 -24.64 13.30 37.21
C MET A 593 -24.81 14.62 36.44
N GLY A 594 -23.73 15.08 35.82
CA GLY A 594 -23.73 16.24 34.92
C GLY A 594 -23.91 15.85 33.45
N LYS A 595 -23.74 16.85 32.57
CA LYS A 595 -23.70 16.63 31.11
C LYS A 595 -22.51 15.78 30.67
N SER A 596 -21.40 15.87 31.39
CA SER A 596 -20.21 15.04 31.21
C SER A 596 -19.72 14.54 32.56
N PHE A 597 -18.91 13.49 32.53
CA PHE A 597 -18.23 12.97 33.70
C PHE A 597 -16.82 13.59 33.78
N PRO A 598 -16.52 14.41 34.81
CA PRO A 598 -15.23 15.08 34.96
C PRO A 598 -14.16 14.14 35.51
N THR A 599 -12.88 14.45 35.27
CA THR A 599 -11.76 13.72 35.87
C THR A 599 -11.66 13.99 37.37
N LEU A 600 -10.99 13.11 38.11
CA LEU A 600 -10.79 13.30 39.54
C LEU A 600 -10.04 14.61 39.86
N GLN A 601 -9.04 14.96 39.05
CA GLN A 601 -8.30 16.21 39.20
C GLN A 601 -9.23 17.44 39.09
N GLN A 602 -10.10 17.46 38.07
CA GLN A 602 -11.08 18.55 37.89
C GLN A 602 -12.06 18.66 39.06
N LEU A 603 -12.39 17.53 39.69
CA LEU A 603 -13.27 17.49 40.87
C LEU A 603 -12.59 18.05 42.13
N VAL A 604 -11.30 17.75 42.33
CA VAL A 604 -10.51 18.26 43.46
C VAL A 604 -10.24 19.76 43.34
N GLU A 605 -10.03 20.26 42.12
CA GLU A 605 -9.77 21.68 41.84
C GLU A 605 -11.03 22.56 41.89
N GLN A 606 -12.21 22.00 42.20
CA GLN A 606 -13.45 22.76 42.32
C GLN A 606 -13.35 23.83 43.41
N LYS A 607 -13.88 25.01 43.12
CA LYS A 607 -13.96 26.12 44.07
C LYS A 607 -15.32 26.11 44.79
N PRO A 608 -15.38 26.56 46.05
CA PRO A 608 -16.64 26.66 46.79
C PRO A 608 -17.62 27.64 46.10
N PRO A 609 -18.94 27.48 46.29
CA PRO A 609 -19.59 26.52 47.20
C PRO A 609 -19.69 25.11 46.60
N TYR A 610 -19.33 24.10 47.40
CA TYR A 610 -19.49 22.68 47.06
C TYR A 610 -20.96 22.29 47.18
N LYS A 611 -21.57 21.87 46.06
CA LYS A 611 -23.02 21.55 46.01
C LYS A 611 -23.31 20.07 45.80
N ASP A 612 -22.45 19.38 45.06
CA ASP A 612 -22.70 18.00 44.62
C ASP A 612 -21.56 17.10 45.12
N PRO A 613 -21.80 16.25 46.13
CA PRO A 613 -20.79 15.35 46.68
C PRO A 613 -20.24 14.36 45.65
N VAL A 614 -18.95 14.08 45.73
CA VAL A 614 -18.25 13.03 44.99
C VAL A 614 -17.70 12.04 46.00
N PHE A 615 -18.11 10.78 45.91
CA PHE A 615 -17.59 9.72 46.75
C PHE A 615 -16.33 9.14 46.14
N ILE A 616 -15.27 8.98 46.91
CA ILE A 616 -14.04 8.33 46.46
C ILE A 616 -13.68 7.13 47.36
N CYS A 617 -13.16 6.08 46.75
CA CYS A 617 -12.65 4.88 47.41
C CYS A 617 -11.12 4.84 47.30
N MET A 618 -10.42 5.10 48.41
CA MET A 618 -8.95 5.06 48.50
C MET A 618 -8.51 4.04 49.55
N PHE A 619 -7.93 2.91 49.13
CA PHE A 619 -7.40 1.92 50.08
C PHE A 619 -5.89 2.05 50.28
N GLN A 620 -5.15 2.59 49.31
CA GLN A 620 -3.73 2.92 49.47
C GLN A 620 -3.56 4.17 50.35
N GLN A 621 -2.51 4.18 51.17
CA GLN A 621 -2.12 5.39 51.89
C GLN A 621 -1.50 6.38 50.90
N PRO A 622 -1.94 7.66 50.89
CA PRO A 622 -1.22 8.68 50.14
C PRO A 622 0.22 8.76 50.66
N HIS A 623 1.19 8.86 49.75
CA HIS A 623 2.58 9.07 50.15
C HIS A 623 2.68 10.37 50.95
N TYR A 624 3.05 10.26 52.22
CA TYR A 624 3.37 11.41 53.06
C TYR A 624 4.55 12.15 52.42
N ASP A 625 4.34 13.37 51.93
CA ASP A 625 5.44 14.28 51.67
C ASP A 625 6.09 14.60 53.03
N ASP A 626 7.39 14.31 53.15
CA ASP A 626 8.26 14.46 54.34
C ASP A 626 8.37 15.93 54.86
N ALA A 627 7.48 16.83 54.43
CA ALA A 627 7.55 18.27 54.65
C ALA A 627 6.53 18.83 55.66
N SER A 628 5.71 18.00 56.31
CA SER A 628 4.85 18.45 57.42
C SER A 628 5.13 17.64 58.68
N GLY A 629 6.06 18.16 59.49
CA GLY A 629 6.57 17.50 60.68
C GLY A 629 5.54 17.42 61.81
N LEU A 630 5.38 16.22 62.37
CA LEU A 630 5.79 15.84 63.73
C LEU A 630 5.26 14.41 63.96
N ASP A 631 6.13 13.40 63.90
CA ASP A 631 5.87 12.20 64.69
C ASP A 631 7.15 11.70 65.37
N ILE A 632 7.10 11.75 66.70
CA ILE A 632 8.07 11.20 67.62
C ILE A 632 7.60 9.78 67.88
N ARG A 633 8.07 8.80 67.09
CA ARG A 633 8.48 7.47 67.58
C ARG A 633 8.95 6.54 66.47
N THR A 634 10.12 5.98 66.77
CA THR A 634 10.75 4.73 66.32
C THR A 634 11.68 4.72 65.09
N PRO A 635 12.88 4.10 65.23
CA PRO A 635 13.97 4.20 64.27
C PRO A 635 14.20 2.87 63.54
N TYR A 636 14.00 2.81 62.23
CA TYR A 636 14.71 1.81 61.41
C TYR A 636 14.79 2.24 59.94
N ARG A 637 15.92 2.84 59.57
CA ARG A 637 16.32 2.97 58.16
C ARG A 637 16.70 1.59 57.64
N ARG A 638 16.08 1.14 56.54
CA ARG A 638 16.65 0.12 55.65
C ARG A 638 17.08 0.75 54.34
N SER A 639 18.25 0.31 53.90
CA SER A 639 19.16 0.90 52.92
C SER A 639 18.63 0.89 51.49
N GLN A 640 18.81 2.01 50.77
CA GLN A 640 18.64 2.12 49.32
C GLN A 640 19.82 1.45 48.59
N SER A 641 19.52 0.62 47.60
CA SER A 641 20.44 0.22 46.53
C SER A 641 20.23 1.15 45.32
N LYS A 642 21.35 1.64 44.78
CA LYS A 642 21.43 2.60 43.68
C LYS A 642 21.26 1.91 42.33
N VAL A 643 20.14 2.17 41.65
CA VAL A 643 20.07 2.29 40.19
C VAL A 643 19.10 3.44 39.91
N ALA A 644 19.62 4.53 39.36
CA ALA A 644 18.85 5.73 39.03
C ALA A 644 18.03 5.46 37.77
N ILE A 645 16.83 4.92 37.96
CA ILE A 645 15.72 5.06 37.03
C ILE A 645 14.99 6.33 37.47
N SER A 646 14.99 7.35 36.61
CA SER A 646 14.15 8.53 36.82
C SER A 646 12.71 8.07 37.09
N PRO A 647 12.02 8.54 38.14
CA PRO A 647 10.64 8.16 38.39
C PRO A 647 9.79 8.82 37.30
N SER A 648 9.54 8.07 36.23
CA SER A 648 8.64 8.45 35.16
C SER A 648 7.23 8.55 35.72
N GLY A 649 6.71 9.77 35.78
CA GLY A 649 5.40 10.08 35.26
C GLY A 649 4.16 9.51 35.94
N ARG A 650 4.23 8.81 37.09
CA ARG A 650 3.03 8.61 37.90
C ARG A 650 2.48 9.99 38.21
N LEU A 651 1.36 10.36 37.57
CA LEU A 651 0.58 11.52 37.93
C LEU A 651 0.44 11.46 39.45
N ARG A 652 1.03 12.46 40.13
CA ARG A 652 0.85 12.60 41.57
C ARG A 652 -0.65 12.64 41.75
N PHE A 653 -1.20 11.66 42.46
CA PHE A 653 -2.59 11.76 42.91
C PHE A 653 -2.77 13.17 43.49
N PRO A 654 -3.86 13.87 43.12
CA PRO A 654 -4.21 15.11 43.78
C PRO A 654 -4.18 14.88 45.31
N SER A 655 -4.00 15.94 46.11
CA SER A 655 -4.12 15.81 47.57
C SER A 655 -5.54 15.36 47.94
N ILE A 656 -5.75 14.05 48.01
CA ILE A 656 -7.04 13.42 48.27
C ILE A 656 -7.16 13.19 49.78
N PRO A 657 -8.37 13.31 50.36
CA PRO A 657 -8.60 13.01 51.76
C PRO A 657 -8.20 11.57 52.11
N ASP A 658 -7.44 11.40 53.18
CA ASP A 658 -7.07 10.07 53.68
C ASP A 658 -8.30 9.34 54.26
N ASP A 659 -8.59 8.13 53.78
CA ASP A 659 -9.76 7.34 54.22
C ASP A 659 -9.35 6.20 55.16
N THR A 660 -9.05 6.59 56.41
CA THR A 660 -8.70 5.65 57.48
C THR A 660 -9.84 4.68 57.82
N ASN A 661 -11.09 5.14 57.71
CA ASN A 661 -12.28 4.35 58.03
C ASN A 661 -12.46 3.21 57.03
N LEU A 662 -12.37 3.48 55.73
CA LEU A 662 -12.51 2.47 54.68
C LEU A 662 -11.47 1.34 54.85
N ARG A 663 -10.22 1.69 55.14
CA ARG A 663 -9.16 0.71 55.44
C ARG A 663 -9.45 -0.10 56.70
N SER A 664 -9.94 0.56 57.76
CA SER A 664 -10.35 -0.12 59.00
C SER A 664 -11.50 -1.10 58.76
N TYR A 665 -12.48 -0.73 57.94
CA TYR A 665 -13.61 -1.59 57.55
C TYR A 665 -13.12 -2.84 56.84
N LEU A 666 -12.27 -2.68 55.83
CA LEU A 666 -11.69 -3.82 55.11
C LEU A 666 -10.91 -4.75 56.04
N LEU A 667 -10.09 -4.19 56.95
CA LEU A 667 -9.31 -4.99 57.91
C LEU A 667 -10.22 -5.79 58.86
N LYS A 668 -11.26 -5.15 59.42
CA LYS A 668 -12.25 -5.83 60.29
C LYS A 668 -12.95 -6.97 59.56
N LEU A 669 -13.40 -6.73 58.33
CA LEU A 669 -14.09 -7.75 57.52
C LEU A 669 -13.19 -8.93 57.16
N ARG A 670 -11.90 -8.69 56.88
CA ARG A 670 -10.93 -9.76 56.64
C ARG A 670 -10.66 -10.60 57.88
N ILE A 671 -10.59 -9.97 59.06
CA ILE A 671 -10.47 -10.70 60.32
C ILE A 671 -11.74 -11.53 60.58
N TRP A 672 -12.92 -10.95 60.31
CA TRP A 672 -14.20 -11.58 60.58
C TRP A 672 -14.50 -12.75 59.65
N PHE A 673 -14.24 -12.61 58.34
CA PHE A 673 -14.47 -13.68 57.36
C PHE A 673 -13.34 -14.71 57.30
N GLY A 674 -12.18 -14.43 57.91
CA GLY A 674 -10.97 -15.24 57.82
C GLY A 674 -10.26 -15.08 56.47
N ASP A 675 -9.24 -15.92 56.22
CA ASP A 675 -8.50 -15.89 54.96
C ASP A 675 -9.45 -16.09 53.76
N PRO A 676 -9.61 -15.11 52.84
CA PRO A 676 -10.54 -15.25 51.73
C PRO A 676 -10.15 -16.36 50.75
N SER A 677 -8.90 -16.87 50.82
CA SER A 677 -8.40 -18.05 50.08
C SER A 677 -9.14 -19.35 50.43
N LYS A 678 -9.83 -19.40 51.57
CA LYS A 678 -10.62 -20.58 51.98
C LYS A 678 -11.95 -20.70 51.24
N SER A 679 -12.50 -19.61 50.71
CA SER A 679 -13.78 -19.62 49.97
C SER A 679 -13.61 -19.46 48.46
N LEU A 680 -12.37 -19.29 47.99
CA LEU A 680 -12.00 -19.07 46.60
C LEU A 680 -10.70 -19.84 46.33
N HIS A 681 -10.74 -20.87 45.50
CA HIS A 681 -9.55 -21.64 45.13
C HIS A 681 -8.83 -20.97 43.95
N TYR A 682 -7.64 -20.42 44.20
CA TYR A 682 -6.79 -19.70 43.24
C TYR A 682 -5.51 -20.50 42.90
N PHE A 683 -4.97 -20.33 41.68
CA PHE A 683 -3.58 -20.68 41.37
C PHE A 683 -2.64 -19.50 41.72
N GLU A 684 -1.61 -19.78 42.52
CA GLU A 684 -0.42 -18.94 42.84
C GLU A 684 -0.69 -17.44 43.11
N ILE A 685 -0.67 -17.03 44.38
CA ILE A 685 -0.70 -15.61 44.80
C ILE A 685 0.47 -15.35 45.76
N GLU A 686 1.40 -14.47 45.37
CA GLU A 686 2.28 -13.77 46.33
C GLU A 686 1.47 -12.66 47.03
N ASP A 687 1.61 -12.58 48.35
CA ASP A 687 0.81 -11.74 49.24
C ASP A 687 0.91 -10.22 48.93
N ALA A 688 -0.21 -9.61 48.54
CA ALA A 688 -0.37 -8.16 48.56
C ALA A 688 -1.64 -7.75 49.31
N HIS A 689 -1.47 -7.03 50.41
CA HIS A 689 -2.52 -6.75 51.41
C HIS A 689 -3.65 -5.84 50.89
N TYR A 690 -3.64 -5.34 49.64
CA TYR A 690 -4.65 -4.42 49.12
C TYR A 690 -5.13 -4.71 47.68
N GLU A 691 -4.65 -5.79 47.04
CA GLU A 691 -5.00 -6.09 45.65
C GLU A 691 -6.45 -6.55 45.46
N VAL A 692 -7.00 -6.22 44.29
CA VAL A 692 -8.28 -6.72 43.77
C VAL A 692 -8.11 -8.22 43.47
N ARG A 693 -9.00 -9.06 44.02
CA ARG A 693 -8.92 -10.52 43.80
C ARG A 693 -9.66 -10.87 42.50
N TYR A 694 -8.90 -11.05 41.42
CA TYR A 694 -9.42 -11.31 40.08
C TYR A 694 -10.06 -12.69 39.94
N ARG A 695 -11.38 -12.75 39.76
CA ARG A 695 -12.13 -13.99 39.51
C ARG A 695 -11.60 -14.84 38.34
N ASP A 696 -10.92 -14.25 37.36
CA ASP A 696 -10.34 -14.98 36.22
C ASP A 696 -9.27 -16.00 36.62
N LYS A 697 -8.72 -15.88 37.85
CA LYS A 697 -7.78 -16.84 38.44
C LYS A 697 -8.44 -17.80 39.44
N CYS A 698 -9.77 -17.76 39.58
CA CYS A 698 -10.55 -18.56 40.51
C CYS A 698 -11.27 -19.69 39.76
N GLU A 699 -10.95 -20.94 40.07
CA GLU A 699 -11.61 -22.10 39.42
C GLU A 699 -12.97 -22.40 40.07
N GLU A 700 -13.03 -22.32 41.40
CA GLU A 700 -14.20 -22.67 42.20
C GLU A 700 -14.48 -21.65 43.32
N VAL A 701 -15.77 -21.44 43.61
CA VAL A 701 -16.25 -20.66 44.74
C VAL A 701 -16.99 -21.54 45.73
N SER A 702 -16.89 -21.21 47.01
CA SER A 702 -17.61 -21.90 48.07
C SER A 702 -19.06 -21.42 48.25
N SER A 703 -19.94 -22.32 48.70
CA SER A 703 -21.27 -22.04 49.26
C SER A 703 -21.30 -20.96 50.36
N SER A 704 -20.21 -20.74 51.11
CA SER A 704 -20.10 -19.69 52.16
C SER A 704 -20.14 -18.26 51.61
N LEU A 705 -19.98 -18.09 50.30
CA LEU A 705 -20.08 -16.80 49.61
C LEU A 705 -21.45 -16.13 49.81
N LYS A 706 -22.53 -16.92 49.88
CA LYS A 706 -23.89 -16.44 50.14
C LYS A 706 -24.00 -15.78 51.52
N GLN A 707 -23.45 -16.43 52.55
CA GLN A 707 -23.44 -15.89 53.91
C GLN A 707 -22.54 -14.65 54.03
N ARG A 708 -21.36 -14.67 53.41
CA ARG A 708 -20.46 -13.49 53.39
C ARG A 708 -21.10 -12.27 52.72
N ALA A 709 -21.83 -12.49 51.62
CA ALA A 709 -22.58 -11.42 50.96
C ALA A 709 -23.66 -10.81 51.87
N GLN A 710 -24.35 -11.63 52.68
CA GLN A 710 -25.34 -11.17 53.66
C GLN A 710 -24.69 -10.36 54.78
N LEU A 711 -23.66 -10.91 55.42
CA LEU A 711 -22.94 -10.25 56.52
C LEU A 711 -22.29 -8.93 56.09
N LEU A 712 -21.77 -8.85 54.86
CA LEU A 712 -21.26 -7.59 54.33
C LEU A 712 -22.38 -6.54 54.20
N GLY A 713 -23.59 -6.95 53.84
CA GLY A 713 -24.73 -6.05 53.68
C GLY A 713 -25.22 -5.53 55.03
N GLU A 714 -25.23 -6.39 56.05
CA GLU A 714 -25.49 -6.00 57.44
C GLU A 714 -24.43 -5.00 57.92
N PHE A 715 -23.14 -5.32 57.71
CA PHE A 715 -22.02 -4.46 58.10
C PHE A 715 -22.10 -3.07 57.46
N VAL A 716 -22.34 -3.00 56.14
CA VAL A 716 -22.50 -1.72 55.43
C VAL A 716 -23.70 -0.95 55.97
N GLY A 717 -24.82 -1.63 56.23
CA GLY A 717 -25.98 -1.05 56.89
C GLY A 717 -25.64 -0.45 58.25
N GLU A 718 -24.87 -1.15 59.09
CA GLU A 718 -24.43 -0.67 60.39
C GLU A 718 -23.50 0.54 60.32
N GLN A 719 -22.54 0.56 59.39
CA GLN A 719 -21.59 1.67 59.26
C GLN A 719 -22.24 2.95 58.72
N MET A 720 -23.33 2.84 57.95
CA MET A 720 -23.96 3.95 57.22
C MET A 720 -25.40 4.27 57.65
N SER A 721 -25.88 3.74 58.78
CA SER A 721 -27.23 4.02 59.30
C SER A 721 -27.30 5.14 60.35
N GLY A 722 -26.31 6.03 60.41
CA GLY A 722 -26.46 7.33 61.05
C GLY A 722 -25.89 7.49 62.47
N LEU A 723 -25.96 8.75 62.92
CA LEU A 723 -25.26 9.36 64.05
C LEU A 723 -26.15 9.52 65.30
N THR A 724 -27.38 8.99 65.23
CA THR A 724 -28.46 9.13 66.23
C THR A 724 -29.01 7.75 66.60
N GLN A 725 -29.60 7.61 67.79
CA GLN A 725 -30.16 6.32 68.24
C GLN A 725 -31.26 5.76 67.31
N GLU A 726 -32.00 6.65 66.63
CA GLU A 726 -33.12 6.29 65.74
C GLU A 726 -32.69 5.80 64.35
N ARG A 727 -31.39 5.87 64.03
CA ARG A 727 -30.83 5.44 62.74
C ARG A 727 -31.52 6.02 61.50
N ASP A 728 -31.89 7.30 61.53
CA ASP A 728 -32.52 7.96 60.39
C ASP A 728 -31.54 8.09 59.21
N CYS A 729 -31.99 7.65 58.04
CA CYS A 729 -31.30 7.76 56.75
C CYS A 729 -32.23 8.29 55.66
N SER A 730 -33.18 9.13 56.05
CA SER A 730 -33.99 9.92 55.13
C SER A 730 -33.09 10.81 54.25
N MET A 731 -33.56 11.11 53.04
CA MET A 731 -32.80 11.95 52.08
C MET A 731 -32.33 13.29 52.69
N PRO A 732 -33.15 14.03 53.47
CA PRO A 732 -32.68 15.26 54.12
C PRO A 732 -31.54 15.03 55.12
N SER A 733 -31.60 13.96 55.92
CA SER A 733 -30.56 13.63 56.90
C SER A 733 -29.24 13.24 56.23
N VAL A 734 -29.32 12.48 55.14
CA VAL A 734 -28.15 12.16 54.30
C VAL A 734 -27.57 13.42 53.67
N ASP A 735 -28.40 14.27 53.05
CA ASP A 735 -27.92 15.48 52.37
C ASP A 735 -27.31 16.49 53.35
N LEU A 736 -27.85 16.63 54.57
CA LEU A 736 -27.27 17.46 55.63
C LEU A 736 -25.90 16.92 56.08
N HIS A 737 -25.81 15.63 56.36
CA HIS A 737 -24.55 15.00 56.77
C HIS A 737 -23.45 15.17 55.71
N LEU A 738 -23.79 15.03 54.43
CA LEU A 738 -22.83 15.23 53.34
C LEU A 738 -22.43 16.70 53.19
N ALA A 739 -23.34 17.65 53.41
CA ALA A 739 -23.02 19.07 53.40
C ALA A 739 -22.04 19.43 54.53
N ASP A 740 -22.25 18.87 55.73
CA ASP A 740 -21.34 19.04 56.87
C ASP A 740 -19.94 18.47 56.55
N LEU A 741 -19.86 17.24 56.03
CA LEU A 741 -18.59 16.62 55.62
C LEU A 741 -17.86 17.45 54.55
N MET A 742 -18.55 17.93 53.52
CA MET A 742 -17.93 18.78 52.49
C MET A 742 -17.43 20.11 53.06
N SER A 743 -18.15 20.68 54.04
CA SER A 743 -17.74 21.91 54.73
C SER A 743 -16.51 21.68 55.61
N GLU A 744 -16.46 20.57 56.35
CA GLU A 744 -15.32 20.19 57.20
C GLU A 744 -14.06 19.88 56.38
N LEU A 745 -14.21 19.14 55.28
CA LEU A 745 -13.12 18.77 54.39
C LEU A 745 -12.70 19.90 53.45
N GLN A 746 -13.48 20.97 53.35
CA GLN A 746 -13.33 22.04 52.36
C GLN A 746 -13.18 21.48 50.92
N SER A 747 -13.97 20.46 50.58
CA SER A 747 -13.91 19.77 49.30
C SER A 747 -15.25 19.12 48.96
N ALA A 748 -15.57 19.03 47.66
CA ALA A 748 -16.68 18.19 47.18
C ALA A 748 -16.35 16.69 47.21
N VAL A 749 -15.07 16.33 47.28
CA VAL A 749 -14.60 14.95 47.29
C VAL A 749 -14.58 14.42 48.72
N VAL A 750 -15.38 13.39 48.98
CA VAL A 750 -15.58 12.77 50.29
C VAL A 750 -15.16 11.30 50.22
N GLY A 751 -14.25 10.88 51.10
CA GLY A 751 -13.92 9.46 51.24
C GLY A 751 -15.14 8.65 51.69
N ILE A 752 -15.46 7.57 51.00
CA ILE A 752 -16.70 6.80 51.25
C ILE A 752 -16.77 6.26 52.69
N GLY A 753 -15.63 6.00 53.34
CA GLY A 753 -15.58 5.53 54.73
C GLY A 753 -15.94 6.60 55.77
N TRP A 754 -15.93 7.88 55.39
CA TRP A 754 -16.35 8.99 56.26
C TRP A 754 -17.88 9.17 56.30
N VAL A 755 -18.60 8.63 55.32
CA VAL A 755 -20.06 8.72 55.27
C VAL A 755 -20.67 7.78 56.30
N ARG A 756 -21.26 8.34 57.35
CA ARG A 756 -21.93 7.61 58.45
C ARG A 756 -23.44 7.56 58.33
N CYS A 757 -24.05 8.50 57.61
CA CYS A 757 -25.46 8.50 57.25
C CYS A 757 -25.57 8.43 55.72
N GLY A 758 -25.84 7.25 55.17
CA GLY A 758 -25.84 6.98 53.73
C GLY A 758 -27.18 6.46 53.22
N GLY A 759 -27.57 6.89 52.02
CA GLY A 759 -28.74 6.37 51.30
C GLY A 759 -28.40 5.17 50.43
N ALA A 760 -29.24 4.89 49.43
CA ALA A 760 -29.06 3.75 48.54
C ALA A 760 -27.73 3.79 47.75
N LEU A 761 -27.33 4.98 47.27
CA LEU A 761 -26.10 5.17 46.49
C LEU A 761 -24.85 4.93 47.33
N GLU A 762 -24.75 5.62 48.46
CA GLU A 762 -23.57 5.58 49.32
C GLU A 762 -23.32 4.15 49.83
N ARG A 763 -24.39 3.46 50.25
CA ARG A 763 -24.32 2.07 50.70
C ARG A 763 -23.93 1.10 49.58
N ALA A 764 -24.51 1.25 48.39
CA ALA A 764 -24.17 0.40 47.26
C ALA A 764 -22.71 0.59 46.80
N VAL A 765 -22.21 1.83 46.79
CA VAL A 765 -20.81 2.14 46.48
C VAL A 765 -19.87 1.51 47.51
N LEU A 766 -20.13 1.66 48.81
CA LEU A 766 -19.32 1.03 49.86
C LEU A 766 -19.35 -0.50 49.75
N TYR A 767 -20.53 -1.08 49.54
CA TYR A 767 -20.69 -2.53 49.39
C TYR A 767 -19.89 -3.05 48.21
N LYS A 768 -19.99 -2.40 47.04
CA LYS A 768 -19.22 -2.78 45.85
C LYS A 768 -17.71 -2.67 46.08
N ALA A 769 -17.23 -1.55 46.62
CA ALA A 769 -15.81 -1.33 46.86
C ALA A 769 -15.21 -2.36 47.83
N LEU A 770 -15.93 -2.69 48.91
CA LEU A 770 -15.50 -3.75 49.85
C LEU A 770 -15.61 -5.14 49.22
N SER A 771 -16.67 -5.41 48.45
CA SER A 771 -16.87 -6.70 47.77
C SER A 771 -15.70 -7.06 46.87
N ASP A 772 -15.22 -6.11 46.06
CA ASP A 772 -14.10 -6.31 45.13
C ASP A 772 -12.78 -6.66 45.85
N ARG A 773 -12.54 -6.09 47.04
CA ARG A 773 -11.35 -6.38 47.87
C ARG A 773 -11.48 -7.63 48.73
N LEU A 774 -12.71 -8.11 48.92
CA LEU A 774 -13.03 -9.35 49.64
C LEU A 774 -13.22 -10.55 48.69
N GLY A 775 -13.24 -10.32 47.37
CA GLY A 775 -13.45 -11.35 46.35
C GLY A 775 -14.90 -11.79 46.20
N LEU A 776 -15.87 -10.94 46.55
CA LEU A 776 -17.31 -11.20 46.34
C LEU A 776 -17.72 -10.76 44.92
N PRO A 777 -18.24 -11.66 44.07
CA PRO A 777 -18.75 -11.30 42.74
C PRO A 777 -19.96 -10.38 42.85
N CYS A 778 -19.73 -9.09 42.66
CA CYS A 778 -20.71 -8.03 42.90
C CYS A 778 -20.80 -7.11 41.69
N ALA A 779 -21.99 -6.95 41.12
CA ALA A 779 -22.32 -5.90 40.16
C ALA A 779 -22.82 -4.67 40.94
N LEU A 780 -22.65 -3.48 40.36
CA LEU A 780 -23.21 -2.23 40.87
C LEU A 780 -24.12 -1.63 39.80
N ARG A 781 -25.36 -1.31 40.15
CA ARG A 781 -26.34 -0.70 39.25
C ARG A 781 -26.75 0.67 39.77
N ARG A 782 -27.02 1.58 38.85
CA ARG A 782 -27.54 2.92 39.14
C ARG A 782 -28.61 3.31 38.13
N ALA A 783 -29.80 3.65 38.61
CA ALA A 783 -30.93 4.11 37.81
C ALA A 783 -31.75 5.15 38.60
N ALA A 784 -32.13 6.24 37.94
CA ALA A 784 -32.71 7.42 38.60
C ALA A 784 -31.97 7.82 39.90
N ALA A 785 -32.69 7.99 41.01
CA ALA A 785 -32.14 8.27 42.34
C ALA A 785 -31.77 6.99 43.13
N ARG A 786 -31.72 5.82 42.48
CA ARG A 786 -31.50 4.51 43.12
C ARG A 786 -30.17 3.91 42.68
N ALA A 787 -29.55 3.16 43.60
CA ALA A 787 -28.45 2.28 43.29
C ALA A 787 -28.55 1.02 44.15
N TRP A 788 -28.07 -0.10 43.61
CA TRP A 788 -28.09 -1.38 44.30
C TRP A 788 -26.95 -2.26 43.82
N CYS A 789 -26.64 -3.28 44.61
CA CYS A 789 -25.67 -4.30 44.26
C CYS A 789 -26.36 -5.60 43.91
N GLU A 790 -25.86 -6.28 42.87
CA GLU A 790 -26.32 -7.60 42.46
C GLU A 790 -25.16 -8.58 42.71
N VAL A 791 -25.37 -9.64 43.47
CA VAL A 791 -24.31 -10.62 43.76
C VAL A 791 -24.55 -11.91 42.99
N ALA A 792 -23.45 -12.57 42.62
CA ALA A 792 -23.45 -13.90 42.03
C ALA A 792 -22.92 -14.89 43.08
N VAL A 793 -23.82 -15.64 43.71
CA VAL A 793 -23.50 -16.61 44.77
C VAL A 793 -24.09 -17.98 44.43
N PRO A 794 -23.49 -19.10 44.87
CA PRO A 794 -24.08 -20.42 44.66
C PRO A 794 -25.50 -20.50 45.24
N ASP A 795 -26.42 -21.13 44.50
CA ASP A 795 -27.77 -21.39 44.97
C ASP A 795 -27.87 -22.88 45.32
N ALA A 796 -27.74 -23.18 46.61
CA ALA A 796 -27.90 -24.54 47.12
C ALA A 796 -29.40 -24.92 47.17
N ASP A 797 -29.72 -26.17 46.85
CA ASP A 797 -31.10 -26.68 46.97
C ASP A 797 -31.52 -26.63 48.45
N PRO A 798 -32.61 -25.92 48.80
CA PRO A 798 -33.07 -25.82 50.19
C PRO A 798 -33.53 -27.17 50.79
N SER A 799 -33.63 -28.23 49.99
CA SER A 799 -33.96 -29.59 50.46
C SER A 799 -32.74 -30.42 50.88
N GLU A 800 -31.51 -29.94 50.66
CA GLU A 800 -30.28 -30.61 51.08
C GLU A 800 -29.69 -29.91 52.32
N GLU A 801 -29.70 -30.59 53.48
CA GLU A 801 -28.92 -30.17 54.64
C GLU A 801 -27.43 -30.37 54.33
N LEU A 802 -26.78 -29.30 53.87
CA LEU A 802 -25.36 -29.31 53.56
C LEU A 802 -24.53 -29.19 54.86
N ASP A 803 -24.17 -30.34 55.44
CA ASP A 803 -23.25 -30.44 56.58
C ASP A 803 -21.78 -30.09 56.20
N LYS A 804 -21.48 -29.83 54.91
CA LYS A 804 -20.14 -29.53 54.39
C LYS A 804 -20.16 -28.39 53.38
N GLU A 805 -19.08 -27.60 53.38
CA GLU A 805 -18.85 -26.51 52.43
C GLU A 805 -18.62 -27.10 51.02
N GLU A 806 -19.53 -26.79 50.09
CA GLU A 806 -19.45 -27.23 48.69
C GLU A 806 -18.80 -26.18 47.79
N ASN A 807 -18.09 -26.66 46.77
CA ASN A 807 -17.44 -25.85 45.75
C ASN A 807 -18.22 -25.88 44.44
N TYR A 808 -18.33 -24.71 43.80
CA TYR A 808 -19.05 -24.50 42.55
C TYR A 808 -18.12 -23.85 41.51
N PRO A 809 -18.19 -24.22 40.22
CA PRO A 809 -17.33 -23.66 39.20
C PRO A 809 -17.57 -22.14 39.06
N ALA A 810 -16.52 -21.36 39.30
CA ALA A 810 -16.60 -19.90 39.35
C ALA A 810 -17.05 -19.32 37.99
N GLY A 811 -16.70 -19.94 36.87
CA GLY A 811 -17.06 -19.48 35.52
C GLY A 811 -18.57 -19.52 35.20
N LEU A 812 -19.37 -20.27 35.96
CA LEU A 812 -20.82 -20.40 35.74
C LEU A 812 -21.65 -19.39 36.56
N LEU A 813 -21.07 -18.70 37.54
CA LEU A 813 -21.85 -17.77 38.36
C LEU A 813 -22.35 -16.58 37.52
N ARG A 814 -23.64 -16.32 37.64
CA ARG A 814 -24.32 -15.11 37.17
C ARG A 814 -24.94 -14.43 38.37
N ALA A 815 -25.09 -13.11 38.30
CA ALA A 815 -25.85 -12.38 39.30
C ALA A 815 -27.22 -13.06 39.45
N ASN A 816 -27.59 -13.42 40.68
CA ASN A 816 -28.82 -14.13 41.01
C ASN A 816 -29.59 -13.49 42.18
N TYR A 817 -28.95 -12.61 42.95
CA TYR A 817 -29.57 -11.90 44.05
C TYR A 817 -29.29 -10.39 44.01
N VAL A 818 -30.29 -9.59 44.41
CA VAL A 818 -30.12 -8.17 44.80
C VAL A 818 -29.85 -8.13 46.29
N VAL A 819 -28.83 -7.37 46.69
CA VAL A 819 -28.54 -7.13 48.10
C VAL A 819 -29.43 -5.99 48.60
N ASP A 820 -30.32 -6.28 49.55
CA ASP A 820 -31.04 -5.22 50.25
C ASP A 820 -30.04 -4.49 51.16
N LEU A 821 -29.79 -3.22 50.85
CA LEU A 821 -28.94 -2.32 51.64
C LEU A 821 -29.76 -1.20 52.30
N THR A 822 -31.09 -1.19 52.14
CA THR A 822 -31.93 -0.05 52.53
C THR A 822 -33.00 -0.42 53.54
N ILE A 823 -33.86 -1.42 53.25
CA ILE A 823 -35.01 -1.77 54.10
C ILE A 823 -34.56 -2.74 55.19
N ARG A 824 -33.91 -3.84 54.80
CA ARG A 824 -33.30 -4.82 55.70
C ARG A 824 -31.88 -5.15 55.21
N PRO A 825 -30.88 -4.34 55.60
CA PRO A 825 -29.49 -4.53 55.20
C PRO A 825 -29.02 -5.98 55.37
N GLY A 826 -28.47 -6.57 54.31
CA GLY A 826 -27.93 -7.94 54.29
C GLY A 826 -28.86 -8.99 53.71
N ARG A 827 -30.15 -8.72 53.55
CA ARG A 827 -31.06 -9.71 52.93
C ARG A 827 -30.77 -9.86 51.43
N LEU A 828 -30.61 -11.09 50.97
CA LEU A 828 -30.48 -11.41 49.54
C LEU A 828 -31.86 -11.68 48.95
N LEU A 829 -32.25 -10.86 47.98
CA LEU A 829 -33.55 -10.93 47.30
C LEU A 829 -33.35 -11.56 45.92
N PRO A 830 -34.01 -12.70 45.57
CA PRO A 830 -33.86 -13.29 44.25
C PRO A 830 -34.12 -12.26 43.16
N LEU A 831 -33.28 -12.24 42.12
CA LEU A 831 -33.45 -11.32 40.99
C LEU A 831 -34.85 -11.47 40.40
N ASN A 832 -35.43 -10.35 39.96
CA ASN A 832 -36.78 -10.24 39.41
C ASN A 832 -37.95 -10.52 40.37
N SER A 833 -37.67 -10.89 41.64
CA SER A 833 -38.71 -11.02 42.66
C SER A 833 -39.42 -9.69 42.95
N HIS A 834 -40.66 -9.76 43.44
CA HIS A 834 -41.42 -8.56 43.82
C HIS A 834 -40.68 -7.73 44.89
N GLU A 835 -39.99 -8.39 45.82
CA GLU A 835 -39.19 -7.71 46.84
C GLU A 835 -37.98 -7.00 46.24
N ALA A 836 -37.25 -7.63 45.32
CA ALA A 836 -36.12 -7.00 44.63
C ALA A 836 -36.54 -5.75 43.85
N ARG A 837 -37.72 -5.75 43.21
CA ARG A 837 -38.25 -4.58 42.49
C ARG A 837 -38.50 -3.37 43.40
N ARG A 838 -38.75 -3.57 44.69
CA ARG A 838 -38.89 -2.45 45.65
C ARG A 838 -37.56 -1.72 45.86
N ILE A 839 -36.43 -2.40 45.68
CA ILE A 839 -35.08 -1.84 45.77
C ILE A 839 -34.65 -1.25 44.43
N CYS A 840 -34.83 -2.00 43.33
CA CYS A 840 -34.35 -1.62 42.01
C CYS A 840 -35.22 -0.54 41.32
N GLY A 841 -36.51 -0.46 41.65
CA GLY A 841 -37.48 0.35 40.91
C GLY A 841 -38.09 -0.39 39.70
N PRO A 842 -39.00 0.27 38.95
CA PRO A 842 -39.61 -0.30 37.75
C PRO A 842 -38.58 -0.45 36.61
N ASN A 843 -38.77 -1.48 35.78
CA ASN A 843 -37.87 -1.81 34.67
C ASN A 843 -37.76 -0.71 33.60
N CYS A 844 -38.71 0.23 33.57
CA CYS A 844 -38.76 1.34 32.61
C CYS A 844 -38.08 2.62 33.11
N ASP A 845 -37.50 2.63 34.31
CA ASP A 845 -36.78 3.80 34.82
C ASP A 845 -35.64 4.19 33.87
N ALA A 846 -35.61 5.47 33.50
CA ALA A 846 -34.61 5.98 32.60
C ALA A 846 -33.20 5.87 33.23
N LYS A 847 -32.21 5.53 32.41
CA LYS A 847 -30.82 5.40 32.85
C LYS A 847 -30.33 6.73 33.42
N TYR A 848 -29.81 6.72 34.65
CA TYR A 848 -29.21 7.89 35.28
C TYR A 848 -27.72 7.91 34.99
N THR A 849 -27.39 8.40 33.80
CA THR A 849 -26.04 8.42 33.24
C THR A 849 -25.63 9.84 32.88
N ALA A 850 -24.32 10.10 32.90
CA ALA A 850 -23.76 11.34 32.36
C ALA A 850 -24.11 11.48 30.86
N GLY A 851 -24.50 12.69 30.45
CA GLY A 851 -24.99 12.99 29.09
C GLY A 851 -26.32 13.77 29.10
N THR A 852 -27.00 13.84 27.96
CA THR A 852 -28.37 14.39 27.90
C THR A 852 -29.32 13.61 28.79
N LEU A 853 -29.98 14.32 29.72
CA LEU A 853 -31.02 13.78 30.59
C LEU A 853 -32.09 13.08 29.73
N PRO A 854 -32.46 11.83 30.05
CA PRO A 854 -33.49 11.14 29.31
C PRO A 854 -34.82 11.90 29.40
N GLU A 855 -35.56 11.96 28.28
CA GLU A 855 -36.96 12.38 28.31
C GLU A 855 -37.72 11.49 29.31
N VAL A 856 -38.48 12.12 30.20
CA VAL A 856 -39.26 11.44 31.25
C VAL A 856 -40.10 10.30 30.62
N CYS A 857 -40.04 9.10 31.22
CA CYS A 857 -40.84 7.93 30.84
C CYS A 857 -42.31 8.33 30.62
N ARG A 858 -42.85 8.16 29.41
CA ARG A 858 -44.29 8.35 29.11
C ARG A 858 -45.10 7.10 29.45
N CYS A 859 -44.80 6.52 30.60
CA CYS A 859 -45.33 5.24 31.02
C CYS A 859 -46.46 5.56 31.99
N GLU A 860 -47.72 5.47 31.51
CA GLU A 860 -48.92 5.77 32.30
C GLU A 860 -48.91 5.00 33.62
N SER A 861 -49.21 5.74 34.69
CA SER A 861 -49.26 5.35 36.11
C SER A 861 -50.23 4.23 36.43
#